data_AF-A0AAV1KVZ1-F1
#
_entry.id   AF-A0AAV1KVZ1-F1
#
_cell.length_a   1.000
_cell.length_b   1.000
_cell.length_c   1.000
_cell.angle_alpha   90.00
_cell.angle_beta   90.00
_cell.angle_gamma   90.00
#
_symmetry.space_group_name_H-M   'P 1'
#
loop_
_entity.id
_entity.type
_entity.pdbx_description
1 polymer ?
#
loop_
_entity_poly.entity_id
_entity_poly.type
_entity_poly.pdbx_seq_one_letter_code
_entity_poly.pdbx_strand_id
1 'polypeptide(L)'
;MHARFEQTSQLSGACTIADREAGKCYGGFPRVAHVVKEARKAAASGEGPPVLYLNAGDTYTGTAWFTIYKWKIAAEFINALQPDAVSLGNHEFDNGVSGLTPFIENLTCPVLAANLILTKVPELASETNLRKSVVFNVSGVAVGVVGYLTPETKMLAVHNNVEYVDEIVALKEEVTNLKLEGVNIIIALGHSGYLKDIEIAKDVEGIDLVIGAHSNTFLWNGTTPDSEDIQGPYPTYVKQKSGKLVPVVQAYAYTKYLGKLHILFDSNGDVISIDGNPILLDNTIPQDSEILKIVERYKSDIHNITEEVMGNTSVVLDGLSCQYKECNLGNLIADSMVYFYASEYNGRYWTDAPIAIIQGGGIRSSIANTKSRTNITKGDLLGIMPFEGILVTVKMNGSTLLQMLEHGSLGNHEFDDGVDGLVPFIKNLTSPVLAANLILDNVPELQNITNLHSSIIILKKGVKIGIIGYLTPETKFLAQKNDVEYEDEIPAIRREVDILKAKGVHILIALGHSGFLKDLEIAKEVDGIDLVIGGHSNTFLWNGKSFTESPEHPQGLYPTMVKQSSGRMVPVVQAYAYTKYLGRLHIIFDSSGEIIKCYGNPMLLHQKIPNDEEVMEIIQKYRSDVDRINTEIVGSSLTFLNGGQCRVRECNIGNIITDAILNYTKQNFKNKYSDVNIAMVQGGRIRTSLGQPDTPFNVTRGDWITVLPFSDTLTILTMNGSIFIKALEHSVEEWRNIDSPGQFLQVSGVEVVYDLSEAPGARVRMAKVMCAECSALNEVHENHTYKVLIPAFLADGGDGYSIFENLPREILPYNELTCVLDYFKKYSPVNPKQSGRIKILNEDTVIHNLTRTLFNNNDNQPSRSTVVQLNLCLLSISLAFYSFNYIVYA
;
A
#
# COMPACT_ATOMS: atom_id res chain seq x y z
N MET A 1 -8.05 21.95 15.34
CA MET A 1 -7.64 22.46 16.68
C MET A 1 -7.80 21.41 17.79
N HIS A 2 -8.82 20.56 17.71
CA HIS A 2 -9.01 19.38 18.56
C HIS A 2 -8.94 19.64 20.07
N ALA A 3 -9.73 20.62 20.54
CA ALA A 3 -9.92 20.93 21.95
C ALA A 3 -8.62 21.21 22.77
N ARG A 4 -7.52 21.62 22.12
CA ARG A 4 -6.29 22.09 22.79
C ARG A 4 -6.42 23.55 23.20
N PHE A 5 -7.33 23.83 24.14
CA PHE A 5 -7.61 25.19 24.62
C PHE A 5 -6.46 25.78 25.44
N GLU A 6 -5.78 24.93 26.22
CA GLU A 6 -4.56 25.27 26.93
C GLU A 6 -3.29 24.87 26.16
N GLN A 7 -2.14 25.34 26.62
CA GLN A 7 -0.86 24.96 26.05
C GLN A 7 -0.55 23.47 26.19
N THR A 8 0.17 22.94 25.21
CA THR A 8 0.50 21.52 25.07
C THR A 8 2.00 21.28 25.12
N SER A 9 2.43 20.03 25.28
CA SER A 9 3.85 19.67 25.11
C SER A 9 4.25 19.72 23.63
N GLN A 10 5.54 19.51 23.33
CA GLN A 10 6.06 19.48 21.95
C GLN A 10 5.29 18.52 21.02
N LEU A 11 4.81 17.39 21.56
CA LEU A 11 4.03 16.37 20.84
C LEU A 11 2.51 16.56 20.99
N SER A 12 2.07 17.77 21.35
CA SER A 12 0.65 18.15 21.47
C SER A 12 -0.16 17.40 22.56
N GLY A 13 0.53 16.76 23.51
CA GLY A 13 -0.05 16.20 24.73
C GLY A 13 -0.17 17.26 25.85
N ALA A 14 -0.47 16.83 27.08
CA ALA A 14 -0.53 17.74 28.23
C ALA A 14 0.84 18.40 28.49
N CYS A 15 0.87 19.73 28.70
CA CYS A 15 2.12 20.41 29.06
C CYS A 15 2.41 20.28 30.56
N THR A 16 3.44 19.50 30.92
CA THR A 16 3.81 19.21 32.30
C THR A 16 4.50 20.40 32.98
N ILE A 17 4.69 20.34 34.30
CA ILE A 17 5.50 21.34 35.04
C ILE A 17 6.93 21.39 34.48
N ALA A 18 7.54 20.23 34.21
CA ALA A 18 8.88 20.16 33.65
C ALA A 18 8.96 20.81 32.26
N ASP A 19 7.95 20.60 31.42
CA ASP A 19 7.88 21.27 30.10
C ASP A 19 7.75 22.78 30.25
N ARG A 20 6.94 23.27 31.21
CA ARG A 20 6.80 24.71 31.49
C ARG A 20 8.12 25.33 31.95
N GLU A 21 8.80 24.68 32.90
CA GLU A 21 10.10 25.12 33.41
C GLU A 21 11.19 25.08 32.33
N ALA A 22 11.13 24.10 31.43
CA ALA A 22 12.03 23.98 30.29
C ALA A 22 11.67 24.90 29.11
N GLY A 23 10.55 25.62 29.19
CA GLY A 23 10.07 26.47 28.10
C GLY A 23 9.57 25.71 26.87
N LYS A 24 9.16 24.45 27.03
CA LYS A 24 8.73 23.53 25.96
C LYS A 24 7.21 23.33 25.92
N CYS A 25 6.46 24.39 26.21
CA CYS A 25 5.01 24.41 25.98
C CYS A 25 4.68 25.18 24.70
N TYR A 26 3.71 24.66 23.96
CA TYR A 26 3.33 25.14 22.65
C TYR A 26 1.81 25.33 22.55
N GLY A 27 1.38 26.21 21.66
CA GLY A 27 -0.02 26.46 21.33
C GLY A 27 -0.85 26.94 22.52
N GLY A 28 -2.12 26.55 22.51
CA GLY A 28 -3.16 27.04 23.39
C GLY A 28 -3.81 28.32 22.84
N PHE A 29 -5.12 28.43 23.05
CA PHE A 29 -5.92 29.57 22.61
C PHE A 29 -5.40 30.92 23.14
N PRO A 30 -4.83 31.03 24.35
CA PRO A 30 -4.21 32.29 24.79
C PRO A 30 -3.07 32.79 23.88
N ARG A 31 -2.22 31.91 23.33
CA ARG A 31 -1.15 32.33 22.39
C ARG A 31 -1.71 32.70 21.03
N VAL A 32 -2.67 31.92 20.53
CA VAL A 32 -3.39 32.24 19.29
C VAL A 32 -4.00 33.63 19.38
N ALA A 33 -4.72 33.91 20.47
CA ALA A 33 -5.36 35.20 20.71
C ALA A 33 -4.34 36.35 20.77
N HIS A 34 -3.20 36.15 21.43
CA HIS A 34 -2.16 37.16 21.49
C HIS A 34 -1.67 37.56 20.09
N VAL A 35 -1.33 36.58 19.26
CA VAL A 35 -0.84 36.84 17.88
C VAL A 35 -1.92 37.52 17.04
N VAL A 36 -3.17 37.05 17.11
CA VAL A 36 -4.28 37.65 16.35
C VAL A 36 -4.56 39.09 16.80
N LYS A 37 -4.56 39.36 18.11
CA LYS A 37 -4.79 40.71 18.66
C LYS A 37 -3.68 41.68 18.28
N GLU A 38 -2.41 41.25 18.32
CA GLU A 38 -1.30 42.11 17.89
C GLU A 38 -1.36 42.39 16.38
N ALA A 39 -1.72 41.41 15.55
CA ALA A 39 -1.92 41.63 14.11
C ALA A 39 -3.06 42.63 13.84
N ARG A 40 -4.22 42.49 14.52
CA ARG A 40 -5.34 43.41 14.39
C ARG A 40 -5.01 44.81 14.93
N LYS A 41 -4.23 44.90 16.00
CA LYS A 41 -3.77 46.18 16.57
C LYS A 41 -2.84 46.91 15.59
N ALA A 42 -1.89 46.20 14.98
CA ALA A 42 -1.03 46.74 13.94
C ALA A 42 -1.83 47.22 12.72
N ALA A 43 -2.85 46.47 12.30
CA ALA A 43 -3.76 46.87 11.23
C ALA A 43 -4.52 48.16 11.58
N ALA A 44 -5.05 48.24 12.81
CA ALA A 44 -5.80 49.41 13.29
C ALA A 44 -4.93 50.66 13.47
N SER A 45 -3.66 50.51 13.83
CA SER A 45 -2.70 51.62 13.93
C SER A 45 -2.12 52.06 12.58
N GLY A 46 -2.35 51.27 11.52
CA GLY A 46 -1.75 51.49 10.19
C GLY A 46 -0.30 51.02 10.06
N GLU A 47 0.22 50.31 11.06
CA GLU A 47 1.56 49.70 11.04
C GLU A 47 1.59 48.35 10.32
N GLY A 48 0.43 47.72 10.15
CA GLY A 48 0.25 46.44 9.46
C GLY A 48 -0.88 46.45 8.43
N PRO A 49 -0.97 45.42 7.57
CA PRO A 49 -2.05 45.29 6.59
C PRO A 49 -3.38 44.92 7.28
N PRO A 50 -4.53 45.11 6.60
CA PRO A 50 -5.80 44.53 7.05
C PRO A 50 -5.70 43.02 7.29
N VAL A 51 -6.45 42.51 8.28
CA VAL A 51 -6.34 41.12 8.76
C VAL A 51 -7.68 40.40 8.66
N LEU A 52 -7.67 39.20 8.09
CA LEU A 52 -8.72 38.18 8.26
C LEU A 52 -8.14 37.02 9.07
N TYR A 53 -8.83 36.60 10.12
CA TYR A 53 -8.53 35.41 10.91
C TYR A 53 -9.59 34.34 10.66
N LEU A 54 -9.21 33.24 10.03
CA LEU A 54 -10.11 32.19 9.56
C LEU A 54 -9.79 30.85 10.24
N ASN A 55 -10.82 30.08 10.56
CA ASN A 55 -10.70 28.74 11.14
C ASN A 55 -11.30 27.68 10.20
N ALA A 56 -10.51 26.68 9.83
CA ALA A 56 -10.90 25.63 8.89
C ALA A 56 -11.57 24.40 9.55
N GLY A 57 -12.06 24.50 10.78
CA GLY A 57 -12.86 23.46 11.45
C GLY A 57 -12.07 22.54 12.40
N ASP A 58 -12.76 21.50 12.89
CA ASP A 58 -12.29 20.56 13.91
C ASP A 58 -11.80 21.28 15.17
N THR A 59 -12.65 22.12 15.73
CA THR A 59 -12.47 22.64 17.09
C THR A 59 -12.84 21.57 18.12
N TYR A 60 -13.81 20.72 17.78
CA TYR A 60 -14.31 19.64 18.63
C TYR A 60 -13.29 18.52 18.83
N THR A 61 -13.49 17.78 19.92
CA THR A 61 -12.88 16.48 20.27
C THR A 61 -11.36 16.49 20.42
N GLY A 62 -10.83 15.66 21.33
CA GLY A 62 -9.38 15.44 21.47
C GLY A 62 -8.80 15.69 22.86
N THR A 63 -9.59 16.27 23.78
CA THR A 63 -9.21 16.45 25.19
C THR A 63 -10.41 16.27 26.13
N ALA A 64 -10.12 16.05 27.41
CA ALA A 64 -11.14 16.02 28.47
C ALA A 64 -11.97 17.32 28.54
N TRP A 65 -11.41 18.47 28.10
CA TRP A 65 -12.14 19.74 28.04
C TRP A 65 -13.42 19.62 27.21
N PHE A 66 -13.31 19.07 25.99
CA PHE A 66 -14.46 18.87 25.13
C PHE A 66 -15.34 17.74 25.65
N THR A 67 -14.78 16.64 26.17
CA THR A 67 -15.58 15.54 26.70
C THR A 67 -16.52 15.98 27.83
N ILE A 68 -16.08 16.88 28.71
CA ILE A 68 -16.84 17.36 29.86
C ILE A 68 -17.80 18.50 29.49
N TYR A 69 -17.34 19.51 28.73
CA TYR A 69 -18.13 20.73 28.48
C TYR A 69 -18.80 20.79 27.11
N LYS A 70 -18.46 19.86 26.22
CA LYS A 70 -19.01 19.73 24.86
C LYS A 70 -18.91 21.05 24.10
N TRP A 71 -19.94 21.40 23.34
CA TRP A 71 -20.01 22.61 22.53
C TRP A 71 -19.81 23.92 23.31
N LYS A 72 -20.16 23.98 24.62
CA LYS A 72 -20.17 25.23 25.38
C LYS A 72 -18.79 25.86 25.48
N ILE A 73 -17.79 25.04 25.82
CA ILE A 73 -16.41 25.51 25.94
C ILE A 73 -15.83 25.86 24.57
N ALA A 74 -16.14 25.07 23.53
CA ALA A 74 -15.71 25.35 22.17
C ALA A 74 -16.28 26.69 21.68
N ALA A 75 -17.57 26.94 21.90
CA ALA A 75 -18.22 28.20 21.52
C ALA A 75 -17.61 29.40 22.26
N GLU A 76 -17.42 29.30 23.58
CA GLU A 76 -16.83 30.40 24.36
C GLU A 76 -15.42 30.75 23.88
N PHE A 77 -14.57 29.75 23.66
CA PHE A 77 -13.20 29.98 23.19
C PHE A 77 -13.14 30.51 21.75
N ILE A 78 -13.96 29.99 20.84
CA ILE A 78 -14.03 30.51 19.47
C ILE A 78 -14.50 31.95 19.47
N ASN A 79 -15.55 32.29 20.21
CA ASN A 79 -16.01 33.67 20.37
C ASN A 79 -14.93 34.58 20.95
N ALA A 80 -14.11 34.07 21.87
CA ALA A 80 -13.05 34.84 22.48
C ALA A 80 -11.84 35.06 21.55
N LEU A 81 -11.55 34.11 20.64
CA LEU A 81 -10.57 34.30 19.57
C LEU A 81 -11.07 35.25 18.47
N GLN A 82 -12.39 35.41 18.33
CA GLN A 82 -13.06 36.26 17.34
C GLN A 82 -12.59 36.00 15.90
N PRO A 83 -12.65 34.77 15.37
CA PRO A 83 -12.43 34.56 13.94
C PRO A 83 -13.47 35.29 13.11
N ASP A 84 -13.08 35.74 11.93
CA ASP A 84 -13.96 36.39 10.97
C ASP A 84 -14.94 35.37 10.36
N ALA A 85 -14.49 34.13 10.14
CA ALA A 85 -15.36 33.00 9.79
C ALA A 85 -14.76 31.65 10.23
N VAL A 86 -15.64 30.66 10.39
CA VAL A 86 -15.29 29.27 10.75
C VAL A 86 -15.91 28.32 9.73
N SER A 87 -15.15 27.39 9.15
CA SER A 87 -15.72 26.24 8.43
C SER A 87 -16.04 25.10 9.38
N LEU A 88 -17.05 24.30 9.06
CA LEU A 88 -17.26 23.02 9.73
C LEU A 88 -16.15 22.02 9.36
N GLY A 89 -15.71 21.25 10.35
CA GLY A 89 -14.96 20.00 10.22
C GLY A 89 -15.85 18.79 10.51
N ASN A 90 -15.29 17.58 10.33
CA ASN A 90 -16.06 16.36 10.55
C ASN A 90 -16.36 16.16 12.05
N HIS A 91 -15.45 16.58 12.94
CA HIS A 91 -15.60 16.37 14.37
C HIS A 91 -16.67 17.28 15.02
N GLU A 92 -17.07 18.36 14.35
CA GLU A 92 -18.23 19.15 14.78
C GLU A 92 -19.54 18.32 14.82
N PHE A 93 -19.58 17.18 14.13
CA PHE A 93 -20.70 16.24 14.11
C PHE A 93 -20.59 15.08 15.13
N ASP A 94 -19.52 15.02 15.96
CA ASP A 94 -19.28 13.91 16.90
C ASP A 94 -20.38 13.74 17.95
N ASN A 95 -21.11 14.80 18.28
CA ASN A 95 -22.28 14.75 19.19
C ASN A 95 -23.61 14.86 18.43
N GLY A 96 -23.58 14.53 17.13
CA GLY A 96 -24.69 14.62 16.21
C GLY A 96 -25.18 16.06 16.00
N VAL A 97 -26.27 16.18 15.25
CA VAL A 97 -26.91 17.47 14.97
C VAL A 97 -27.35 18.19 16.26
N SER A 98 -27.73 17.43 17.29
CA SER A 98 -28.11 17.97 18.61
C SER A 98 -26.97 18.65 19.35
N GLY A 99 -25.72 18.25 19.11
CA GLY A 99 -24.54 18.92 19.67
C GLY A 99 -24.10 20.11 18.81
N LEU A 100 -24.24 19.99 17.49
CA LEU A 100 -23.83 21.00 16.51
C LEU A 100 -24.73 22.24 16.49
N THR A 101 -26.04 22.07 16.55
CA THR A 101 -27.02 23.18 16.46
C THR A 101 -26.77 24.25 17.54
N PRO A 102 -26.74 23.92 18.85
CA PRO A 102 -26.51 24.93 19.88
C PRO A 102 -25.11 25.57 19.82
N PHE A 103 -24.13 24.89 19.24
CA PHE A 103 -22.82 25.50 18.97
C PHE A 103 -22.94 26.62 17.97
N ILE A 104 -23.55 26.36 16.82
CA ILE A 104 -23.75 27.33 15.74
C ILE A 104 -24.56 28.54 16.24
N GLU A 105 -25.64 28.29 16.99
CA GLU A 105 -26.50 29.32 17.59
C GLU A 105 -25.72 30.27 18.52
N ASN A 106 -24.70 29.76 19.21
CA ASN A 106 -23.95 30.51 20.22
C ASN A 106 -22.64 31.11 19.68
N LEU A 107 -22.30 30.90 18.41
CA LEU A 107 -21.14 31.56 17.79
C LEU A 107 -21.47 32.98 17.34
N THR A 108 -20.54 33.90 17.58
CA THR A 108 -20.66 35.31 17.15
C THR A 108 -20.14 35.55 15.73
N CYS A 109 -19.52 34.54 15.13
CA CYS A 109 -18.99 34.56 13.77
C CYS A 109 -19.79 33.61 12.86
N PRO A 110 -19.82 33.86 11.54
CA PRO A 110 -20.47 32.97 10.58
C PRO A 110 -19.78 31.61 10.51
N VAL A 111 -20.61 30.56 10.44
CA VAL A 111 -20.20 29.17 10.24
C VAL A 111 -20.47 28.78 8.78
N LEU A 112 -19.48 28.21 8.10
CA LEU A 112 -19.51 27.99 6.66
C LEU A 112 -19.46 26.51 6.29
N ALA A 113 -20.36 26.08 5.40
CA ALA A 113 -20.29 24.80 4.69
C ALA A 113 -21.24 24.82 3.49
N ALA A 114 -20.71 24.94 2.26
CA ALA A 114 -21.52 25.09 1.06
C ALA A 114 -22.16 23.77 0.59
N ASN A 115 -21.58 22.63 0.97
CA ASN A 115 -21.88 21.33 0.37
C ASN A 115 -22.80 20.44 1.23
N LEU A 116 -23.56 21.03 2.15
CA LEU A 116 -24.56 20.31 2.96
C LEU A 116 -25.92 20.28 2.28
N ILE A 117 -26.58 19.12 2.31
CA ILE A 117 -27.99 18.93 1.97
C ILE A 117 -28.76 18.68 3.28
N LEU A 118 -29.53 19.70 3.68
CA LEU A 118 -30.23 19.73 4.97
C LEU A 118 -31.73 19.41 4.86
N THR A 119 -32.18 18.86 3.73
CA THR A 119 -33.61 18.58 3.45
C THR A 119 -34.28 17.64 4.48
N LYS A 120 -33.48 16.82 5.17
CA LYS A 120 -33.93 15.88 6.21
C LYS A 120 -33.55 16.31 7.62
N VAL A 121 -33.02 17.52 7.80
CA VAL A 121 -32.49 18.03 9.08
C VAL A 121 -32.96 19.47 9.29
N PRO A 122 -34.27 19.67 9.58
CA PRO A 122 -34.88 21.00 9.61
C PRO A 122 -34.29 21.93 10.67
N GLU A 123 -33.86 21.40 11.82
CA GLU A 123 -33.19 22.19 12.87
C GLU A 123 -31.92 22.89 12.33
N LEU A 124 -31.02 22.15 11.70
CA LEU A 124 -29.79 22.70 11.12
C LEU A 124 -30.08 23.58 9.89
N ALA A 125 -31.12 23.24 9.11
CA ALA A 125 -31.55 24.06 7.98
C ALA A 125 -32.09 25.44 8.38
N SER A 126 -32.60 25.58 9.61
CA SER A 126 -33.08 26.86 10.15
C SER A 126 -32.00 27.74 10.75
N GLU A 127 -30.77 27.24 10.90
CA GLU A 127 -29.66 27.97 11.49
C GLU A 127 -29.15 29.10 10.58
N THR A 128 -29.54 30.34 10.90
CA THR A 128 -29.15 31.52 10.10
C THR A 128 -27.65 31.84 10.14
N ASN A 129 -26.95 31.30 11.14
CA ASN A 129 -25.50 31.47 11.28
C ASN A 129 -24.71 30.41 10.48
N LEU A 130 -25.37 29.33 10.02
CA LEU A 130 -24.80 28.38 9.06
C LEU A 130 -25.07 28.86 7.63
N ARG A 131 -24.00 29.12 6.89
CA ARG A 131 -24.06 29.72 5.55
C ARG A 131 -23.19 28.95 4.56
N LYS A 132 -23.46 29.10 3.27
CA LYS A 132 -22.56 28.60 2.22
C LYS A 132 -21.30 29.48 2.13
N SER A 133 -21.49 30.80 2.17
CA SER A 133 -20.44 31.80 2.05
C SER A 133 -20.75 33.07 2.86
N VAL A 134 -19.76 33.97 2.94
CA VAL A 134 -19.89 35.32 3.49
C VAL A 134 -18.97 36.30 2.74
N VAL A 135 -19.37 37.56 2.61
CA VAL A 135 -18.57 38.62 1.98
C VAL A 135 -18.13 39.65 3.03
N PHE A 136 -16.83 39.88 3.13
CA PHE A 136 -16.24 40.90 3.97
C PHE A 136 -15.84 42.13 3.16
N ASN A 137 -16.02 43.32 3.73
CA ASN A 137 -15.46 44.55 3.19
C ASN A 137 -14.13 44.84 3.88
N VAL A 138 -13.03 44.55 3.20
CA VAL A 138 -11.67 44.76 3.69
C VAL A 138 -11.10 46.01 3.03
N SER A 139 -11.12 47.13 3.77
CA SER A 139 -10.62 48.43 3.29
C SER A 139 -11.23 48.91 1.96
N GLY A 140 -12.52 48.66 1.75
CA GLY A 140 -13.24 49.03 0.52
C GLY A 140 -13.26 47.94 -0.56
N VAL A 141 -12.62 46.79 -0.32
CA VAL A 141 -12.57 45.66 -1.25
C VAL A 141 -13.44 44.51 -0.73
N ALA A 142 -14.31 43.97 -1.58
CA ALA A 142 -15.13 42.81 -1.26
C ALA A 142 -14.33 41.51 -1.37
N VAL A 143 -14.29 40.74 -0.27
CA VAL A 143 -13.63 39.43 -0.18
C VAL A 143 -14.66 38.38 0.21
N GLY A 144 -14.93 37.43 -0.67
CA GLY A 144 -15.82 36.30 -0.43
C GLY A 144 -15.08 35.15 0.24
N VAL A 145 -15.71 34.48 1.20
CA VAL A 145 -15.21 33.26 1.83
C VAL A 145 -16.28 32.18 1.71
N VAL A 146 -15.93 31.02 1.13
CA VAL A 146 -16.84 29.89 0.89
C VAL A 146 -16.41 28.67 1.70
N GLY A 147 -17.35 28.09 2.44
CA GLY A 147 -17.10 26.90 3.29
C GLY A 147 -17.17 25.58 2.53
N TYR A 148 -16.39 24.58 2.94
CA TYR A 148 -16.57 23.20 2.45
C TYR A 148 -16.14 22.16 3.49
N LEU A 149 -16.74 20.96 3.43
CA LEU A 149 -16.50 19.86 4.37
C LEU A 149 -16.45 18.51 3.62
N THR A 150 -15.61 17.57 4.05
CA THR A 150 -15.55 16.24 3.43
C THR A 150 -16.89 15.49 3.49
N PRO A 151 -17.40 14.97 2.35
CA PRO A 151 -18.54 14.05 2.31
C PRO A 151 -18.34 12.79 3.14
N GLU A 152 -17.10 12.43 3.45
CA GLU A 152 -16.75 11.29 4.32
C GLU A 152 -17.24 11.50 5.76
N THR A 153 -17.63 12.72 6.16
CA THR A 153 -18.22 13.00 7.48
C THR A 153 -19.42 12.08 7.77
N LYS A 154 -20.16 11.65 6.73
CA LYS A 154 -21.25 10.67 6.85
C LYS A 154 -20.80 9.32 7.45
N MET A 155 -19.54 8.97 7.28
CA MET A 155 -18.91 7.74 7.77
C MET A 155 -18.00 7.99 8.99
N LEU A 156 -17.42 9.20 9.11
CA LEU A 156 -16.44 9.55 10.15
C LEU A 156 -17.06 10.04 11.46
N ALA A 157 -18.31 10.54 11.43
CA ALA A 157 -19.02 11.02 12.59
C ALA A 157 -20.22 10.13 12.95
N VAL A 158 -20.90 10.44 14.06
CA VAL A 158 -22.12 9.74 14.44
C VAL A 158 -23.16 9.85 13.32
N HIS A 159 -23.75 8.70 12.98
CA HIS A 159 -24.75 8.62 11.91
C HIS A 159 -25.86 9.66 12.10
N ASN A 160 -26.14 10.40 11.03
CA ASN A 160 -27.15 11.45 11.02
C ASN A 160 -27.76 11.58 9.61
N ASN A 161 -28.79 12.43 9.48
CA ASN A 161 -29.55 12.59 8.25
C ASN A 161 -29.03 13.72 7.33
N VAL A 162 -27.88 14.32 7.63
CA VAL A 162 -27.23 15.28 6.74
C VAL A 162 -26.64 14.52 5.55
N GLU A 163 -26.95 14.99 4.35
CA GLU A 163 -26.38 14.49 3.12
C GLU A 163 -25.35 15.49 2.59
N TYR A 164 -24.38 15.03 1.79
CA TYR A 164 -23.25 15.84 1.35
C TYR A 164 -23.14 15.82 -0.17
N VAL A 165 -22.85 16.97 -0.76
CA VAL A 165 -22.46 17.11 -2.17
C VAL A 165 -20.93 17.10 -2.25
N ASP A 166 -20.38 16.64 -3.38
CA ASP A 166 -18.96 16.84 -3.71
C ASP A 166 -18.57 18.32 -3.55
N GLU A 167 -17.42 18.56 -2.93
CA GLU A 167 -16.97 19.90 -2.54
C GLU A 167 -16.75 20.78 -3.77
N ILE A 168 -16.16 20.23 -4.83
CA ILE A 168 -15.87 20.98 -6.06
C ILE A 168 -17.18 21.39 -6.74
N VAL A 169 -18.20 20.53 -6.72
CA VAL A 169 -19.52 20.86 -7.28
C VAL A 169 -20.16 22.01 -6.51
N ALA A 170 -20.23 21.93 -5.19
CA ALA A 170 -20.84 22.97 -4.36
C ALA A 170 -20.06 24.30 -4.40
N LEU A 171 -18.73 24.23 -4.37
CA LEU A 171 -17.88 25.41 -4.46
C LEU A 171 -18.03 26.11 -5.81
N LYS A 172 -18.13 25.38 -6.93
CA LYS A 172 -18.37 25.99 -8.25
C LYS A 172 -19.65 26.80 -8.31
N GLU A 173 -20.72 26.25 -7.74
CA GLU A 173 -22.02 26.93 -7.68
C GLU A 173 -21.90 28.23 -6.89
N GLU A 174 -21.34 28.16 -5.68
CA GLU A 174 -21.29 29.32 -4.79
C GLU A 174 -20.27 30.38 -5.22
N VAL A 175 -19.12 29.99 -5.77
CA VAL A 175 -18.15 30.89 -6.39
C VAL A 175 -18.78 31.65 -7.55
N THR A 176 -19.64 30.98 -8.35
CA THR A 176 -20.37 31.64 -9.44
C THR A 176 -21.33 32.69 -8.90
N ASN A 177 -22.07 32.39 -7.83
CA ASN A 177 -22.98 33.33 -7.19
C ASN A 177 -22.23 34.59 -6.68
N LEU A 178 -21.12 34.40 -5.96
CA LEU A 178 -20.30 35.51 -5.47
C LEU A 178 -19.75 36.39 -6.59
N LYS A 179 -19.33 35.78 -7.71
CA LYS A 179 -18.89 36.55 -8.88
C LYS A 179 -20.01 37.36 -9.53
N LEU A 180 -21.23 36.84 -9.57
CA LEU A 180 -22.40 37.58 -10.06
C LEU A 180 -22.75 38.77 -9.17
N GLU A 181 -22.42 38.69 -7.87
CA GLU A 181 -22.52 39.80 -6.91
C GLU A 181 -21.36 40.81 -7.00
N GLY A 182 -20.40 40.58 -7.90
CA GLY A 182 -19.25 41.47 -8.13
C GLY A 182 -18.07 41.25 -7.17
N VAL A 183 -18.01 40.10 -6.50
CA VAL A 183 -16.89 39.73 -5.63
C VAL A 183 -15.76 39.13 -6.48
N ASN A 184 -14.59 39.77 -6.43
CA ASN A 184 -13.44 39.41 -7.27
C ASN A 184 -12.31 38.68 -6.53
N ILE A 185 -12.34 38.66 -5.19
CA ILE A 185 -11.41 37.91 -4.36
C ILE A 185 -12.21 36.86 -3.57
N ILE A 186 -11.96 35.58 -3.82
CA ILE A 186 -12.72 34.46 -3.24
C ILE A 186 -11.77 33.45 -2.59
N ILE A 187 -11.99 33.21 -1.29
CA ILE A 187 -11.25 32.25 -0.48
C ILE A 187 -12.12 31.02 -0.26
N ALA A 188 -11.60 29.83 -0.58
CA ALA A 188 -12.18 28.57 -0.11
C ALA A 188 -11.60 28.25 1.27
N LEU A 189 -12.46 28.04 2.26
CA LEU A 189 -12.11 27.70 3.64
C LEU A 189 -12.78 26.38 4.00
N GLY A 190 -12.04 25.32 4.30
CA GLY A 190 -12.71 24.05 4.53
C GLY A 190 -11.87 22.88 5.02
N HIS A 191 -12.53 21.73 5.09
CA HIS A 191 -12.09 20.59 5.88
C HIS A 191 -12.24 19.27 5.12
N SER A 192 -11.41 19.08 4.08
CA SER A 192 -11.44 17.87 3.24
C SER A 192 -10.08 17.22 2.96
N GLY A 193 -9.00 17.76 3.53
CA GLY A 193 -7.66 17.21 3.37
C GLY A 193 -6.90 17.83 2.20
N TYR A 194 -5.58 17.89 2.37
CA TYR A 194 -4.68 18.64 1.52
C TYR A 194 -4.72 18.25 0.03
N LEU A 195 -4.90 16.97 -0.29
CA LEU A 195 -5.04 16.52 -1.68
C LEU A 195 -6.34 17.03 -2.31
N LYS A 196 -7.45 17.03 -1.56
CA LYS A 196 -8.71 17.62 -2.03
C LYS A 196 -8.60 19.13 -2.15
N ASP A 197 -7.90 19.80 -1.24
CA ASP A 197 -7.64 21.24 -1.34
C ASP A 197 -6.88 21.61 -2.63
N ILE A 198 -5.91 20.78 -3.04
CA ILE A 198 -5.22 20.90 -4.34
C ILE A 198 -6.19 20.70 -5.51
N GLU A 199 -7.08 19.70 -5.44
CA GLU A 199 -8.11 19.50 -6.47
C GLU A 199 -9.08 20.68 -6.56
N ILE A 200 -9.52 21.23 -5.43
CA ILE A 200 -10.37 22.42 -5.36
C ILE A 200 -9.68 23.62 -6.01
N ALA A 201 -8.44 23.91 -5.60
CA ALA A 201 -7.64 24.99 -6.17
C ALA A 201 -7.47 24.85 -7.68
N LYS A 202 -7.35 23.62 -8.18
CA LYS A 202 -7.18 23.31 -9.61
C LYS A 202 -8.48 23.44 -10.40
N ASP A 203 -9.58 22.89 -9.88
CA ASP A 203 -10.78 22.61 -10.66
C ASP A 203 -11.92 23.63 -10.44
N VAL A 204 -11.88 24.45 -9.37
CA VAL A 204 -12.87 25.51 -9.11
C VAL A 204 -12.33 26.87 -9.55
N GLU A 205 -12.57 27.20 -10.81
CA GLU A 205 -12.16 28.48 -11.40
C GLU A 205 -12.71 29.67 -10.63
N GLY A 206 -11.86 30.67 -10.38
CA GLY A 206 -12.25 31.89 -9.69
C GLY A 206 -12.00 31.92 -8.18
N ILE A 207 -11.50 30.84 -7.60
CA ILE A 207 -10.89 30.86 -6.26
C ILE A 207 -9.49 31.48 -6.33
N ASP A 208 -9.16 32.27 -5.32
CA ASP A 208 -7.90 32.99 -5.17
C ASP A 208 -6.98 32.41 -4.10
N LEU A 209 -7.55 31.69 -3.14
CA LEU A 209 -6.82 31.05 -2.04
C LEU A 209 -7.64 29.88 -1.51
N VAL A 210 -6.97 28.77 -1.21
CA VAL A 210 -7.57 27.64 -0.47
C VAL A 210 -6.89 27.52 0.90
N ILE A 211 -7.69 27.58 1.96
CA ILE A 211 -7.29 27.35 3.34
C ILE A 211 -7.97 26.06 3.81
N GLY A 212 -7.18 24.99 3.92
CA GLY A 212 -7.69 23.66 4.23
C GLY A 212 -7.36 23.17 5.64
N ALA A 213 -7.92 22.01 5.99
CA ALA A 213 -7.63 21.23 7.19
C ALA A 213 -7.91 19.72 6.96
N HIS A 214 -8.23 18.95 8.01
CA HIS A 214 -8.45 17.49 8.03
C HIS A 214 -7.18 16.63 8.07
N SER A 215 -6.31 16.76 7.07
CA SER A 215 -5.11 15.91 6.95
C SER A 215 -3.95 16.34 7.85
N ASN A 216 -4.14 17.36 8.70
CA ASN A 216 -3.14 17.93 9.60
C ASN A 216 -1.81 18.27 8.90
N THR A 217 -1.87 18.70 7.64
CA THR A 217 -0.68 18.77 6.80
C THR A 217 0.22 19.93 7.25
N PHE A 218 1.50 19.61 7.50
CA PHE A 218 2.50 20.62 7.82
C PHE A 218 3.20 21.10 6.56
N LEU A 219 2.84 22.30 6.13
CA LEU A 219 3.44 22.99 4.99
C LEU A 219 4.42 24.05 5.51
N TRP A 220 5.63 24.06 4.96
CA TRP A 220 6.70 24.95 5.43
C TRP A 220 7.73 25.23 4.34
N ASN A 221 8.27 26.44 4.32
CA ASN A 221 9.44 26.79 3.53
C ASN A 221 10.68 26.99 4.41
N GLY A 222 11.77 26.27 4.10
CA GLY A 222 13.05 26.37 4.78
C GLY A 222 13.30 25.23 5.76
N THR A 223 14.11 25.48 6.79
CA THR A 223 14.37 24.50 7.86
C THR A 223 13.15 24.38 8.77
N THR A 224 12.74 23.15 9.09
CA THR A 224 11.62 22.92 10.02
C THR A 224 11.92 23.62 11.37
N PRO A 225 10.95 24.35 11.95
CA PRO A 225 11.17 25.10 13.18
C PRO A 225 11.08 24.21 14.43
N ASP A 226 10.56 22.97 14.29
CA ASP A 226 10.42 22.02 15.39
C ASP A 226 10.42 20.56 14.86
N SER A 227 9.67 19.65 15.47
CA SER A 227 9.71 18.20 15.22
C SER A 227 8.93 17.72 13.99
N GLU A 228 8.11 18.57 13.37
CA GLU A 228 7.20 18.16 12.29
C GLU A 228 7.92 17.99 10.95
N ASP A 229 7.58 16.93 10.22
CA ASP A 229 8.06 16.68 8.86
C ASP A 229 7.36 17.58 7.84
N ILE A 230 8.15 18.21 6.97
CA ILE A 230 7.64 19.11 5.94
C ILE A 230 7.02 18.29 4.81
N GLN A 231 5.71 18.41 4.61
CA GLN A 231 4.95 17.66 3.60
C GLN A 231 4.77 18.42 2.28
N GLY A 232 5.07 19.72 2.27
CA GLY A 232 5.03 20.57 1.09
C GLY A 232 5.40 22.02 1.39
N PRO A 233 5.56 22.87 0.36
CA PRO A 233 5.82 24.28 0.55
C PRO A 233 4.59 25.04 1.06
N TYR A 234 4.82 26.14 1.78
CA TYR A 234 3.78 27.06 2.24
C TYR A 234 3.89 28.43 1.54
N PRO A 235 2.95 28.83 0.68
CA PRO A 235 1.86 28.02 0.14
C PRO A 235 2.35 27.00 -0.89
N THR A 236 1.51 26.01 -1.17
CA THR A 236 1.63 25.20 -2.38
C THR A 236 0.86 25.85 -3.51
N TYR A 237 1.50 26.08 -4.64
CA TYR A 237 0.87 26.71 -5.80
C TYR A 237 0.26 25.68 -6.73
N VAL A 238 -1.01 25.90 -7.08
CA VAL A 238 -1.76 25.07 -8.01
C VAL A 238 -2.18 25.91 -9.21
N LYS A 239 -1.90 25.42 -10.42
CA LYS A 239 -2.25 26.13 -11.65
C LYS A 239 -3.64 25.71 -12.16
N GLN A 240 -4.54 26.66 -12.29
CA GLN A 240 -5.87 26.50 -12.88
C GLN A 240 -5.82 26.41 -14.42
N LYS A 241 -6.94 26.01 -15.05
CA LYS A 241 -7.03 25.93 -16.52
C LYS A 241 -6.93 27.31 -17.17
N SER A 242 -7.44 28.34 -16.49
CA SER A 242 -7.24 29.76 -16.85
C SER A 242 -5.78 30.19 -16.86
N GLY A 243 -4.89 29.43 -16.22
CA GLY A 243 -3.48 29.74 -16.06
C GLY A 243 -3.15 30.45 -14.74
N LYS A 244 -4.18 30.84 -13.96
CA LYS A 244 -4.05 31.44 -12.63
C LYS A 244 -3.35 30.49 -11.66
N LEU A 245 -2.48 31.04 -10.81
CA LEU A 245 -1.83 30.30 -9.72
C LEU A 245 -2.59 30.55 -8.43
N VAL A 246 -3.13 29.48 -7.84
CA VAL A 246 -3.90 29.53 -6.61
C VAL A 246 -3.05 28.92 -5.47
N PRO A 247 -2.70 29.70 -4.44
CA PRO A 247 -2.07 29.18 -3.23
C PRO A 247 -3.02 28.29 -2.43
N VAL A 248 -2.47 27.19 -1.91
CA VAL A 248 -3.11 26.25 -0.98
C VAL A 248 -2.30 26.21 0.30
N VAL A 249 -2.97 26.34 1.45
CA VAL A 249 -2.34 26.32 2.77
C VAL A 249 -3.07 25.45 3.78
N GLN A 250 -2.28 24.85 4.67
CA GLN A 250 -2.69 24.26 5.95
C GLN A 250 -1.64 24.62 7.00
N ALA A 251 -2.01 24.58 8.29
CA ALA A 251 -1.13 24.98 9.39
C ALA A 251 -1.00 23.88 10.46
N TYR A 252 -0.74 22.64 10.03
CA TYR A 252 -0.64 21.47 10.91
C TYR A 252 -1.91 21.30 11.77
N ALA A 253 -1.77 21.15 13.10
CA ALA A 253 -2.84 20.81 14.01
C ALA A 253 -2.59 21.36 15.43
N TYR A 254 -3.57 21.11 16.31
CA TYR A 254 -3.45 21.24 17.77
C TYR A 254 -3.08 22.62 18.30
N THR A 255 -3.27 23.67 17.51
CA THR A 255 -2.85 25.06 17.81
C THR A 255 -1.33 25.23 17.98
N LYS A 256 -0.51 24.24 17.63
CA LYS A 256 0.95 24.36 17.73
C LYS A 256 1.49 25.43 16.78
N TYR A 257 0.86 25.55 15.62
CA TYR A 257 1.14 26.58 14.63
C TYR A 257 -0.09 27.43 14.34
N LEU A 258 0.15 28.71 14.00
CA LEU A 258 -0.85 29.61 13.44
C LEU A 258 -0.44 29.99 12.02
N GLY A 259 -1.25 29.63 11.02
CA GLY A 259 -1.00 30.01 9.63
C GLY A 259 -0.93 31.53 9.47
N LYS A 260 0.10 32.02 8.75
CA LYS A 260 0.26 33.44 8.44
C LYS A 260 0.65 33.61 6.98
N LEU A 261 -0.17 34.34 6.24
CA LEU A 261 0.10 34.77 4.87
C LEU A 261 -0.12 36.26 4.75
N HIS A 262 0.79 36.93 4.08
CA HIS A 262 0.60 38.26 3.54
C HIS A 262 0.38 38.11 2.04
N ILE A 263 -0.75 38.60 1.54
CA ILE A 263 -1.11 38.48 0.12
C ILE A 263 -1.36 39.88 -0.43
N LEU A 264 -0.69 40.20 -1.53
CA LEU A 264 -0.94 41.41 -2.29
C LEU A 264 -1.77 41.06 -3.52
N PHE A 265 -2.91 41.74 -3.66
CA PHE A 265 -3.79 41.62 -4.81
C PHE A 265 -3.68 42.87 -5.71
N ASP A 266 -3.89 42.70 -7.00
CA ASP A 266 -4.09 43.81 -7.92
C ASP A 266 -5.53 44.36 -7.87
N SER A 267 -5.83 45.38 -8.66
CA SER A 267 -7.15 46.00 -8.71
C SER A 267 -8.25 45.09 -9.28
N ASN A 268 -7.88 43.99 -9.95
CA ASN A 268 -8.80 43.00 -10.50
C ASN A 268 -9.03 41.82 -9.54
N GLY A 269 -8.34 41.78 -8.40
CA GLY A 269 -8.41 40.69 -7.44
C GLY A 269 -7.44 39.55 -7.72
N ASP A 270 -6.48 39.72 -8.63
CA ASP A 270 -5.46 38.70 -8.91
C ASP A 270 -4.25 38.83 -7.95
N VAL A 271 -3.73 37.69 -7.49
CA VAL A 271 -2.57 37.63 -6.58
C VAL A 271 -1.31 38.09 -7.29
N ILE A 272 -0.69 39.18 -6.81
CA ILE A 272 0.61 39.71 -7.26
C ILE A 272 1.76 38.99 -6.57
N SER A 273 1.69 38.92 -5.23
CA SER A 273 2.74 38.33 -4.42
C SER A 273 2.16 37.77 -3.13
N ILE A 274 2.84 36.76 -2.60
CA ILE A 274 2.50 36.15 -1.33
C ILE A 274 3.77 35.79 -0.58
N ASP A 275 3.79 36.10 0.72
CA ASP A 275 4.87 35.73 1.62
C ASP A 275 4.30 35.26 2.96
N GLY A 276 5.07 34.44 3.66
CA GLY A 276 4.69 33.94 4.98
C GLY A 276 5.10 32.49 5.21
N ASN A 277 4.99 32.09 6.46
CA ASN A 277 5.07 30.72 6.96
C ASN A 277 4.17 30.66 8.20
N PRO A 278 3.72 29.48 8.63
CA PRO A 278 3.08 29.32 9.93
C PRO A 278 3.97 29.86 11.06
N ILE A 279 3.36 30.41 12.11
CA ILE A 279 4.06 30.84 13.32
C ILE A 279 4.03 29.69 14.32
N LEU A 280 5.20 29.23 14.78
CA LEU A 280 5.30 28.33 15.91
C LEU A 280 4.88 29.07 17.20
N LEU A 281 3.86 28.57 17.88
CA LEU A 281 3.33 29.19 19.09
C LEU A 281 4.02 28.63 20.33
N ASP A 282 5.33 28.86 20.49
CA ASP A 282 6.11 28.39 21.63
C ASP A 282 6.11 29.38 22.83
N ASN A 283 7.00 29.18 23.80
CA ASN A 283 7.12 30.02 24.98
C ASN A 283 7.58 31.46 24.70
N THR A 284 8.07 31.77 23.50
CA THR A 284 8.45 33.14 23.10
C THR A 284 7.23 34.01 22.81
N ILE A 285 6.08 33.39 22.54
CA ILE A 285 4.80 34.06 22.33
C ILE A 285 4.06 34.21 23.66
N PRO A 286 3.76 35.44 24.12
CA PRO A 286 2.96 35.67 25.32
C PRO A 286 1.57 35.05 25.24
N GLN A 287 1.02 34.67 26.40
CA GLN A 287 -0.37 34.25 26.53
C GLN A 287 -1.27 35.46 26.82
N ASP A 288 -2.39 35.57 26.12
CA ASP A 288 -3.39 36.60 26.39
C ASP A 288 -4.06 36.41 27.75
N SER A 289 -4.05 37.44 28.59
CA SER A 289 -4.53 37.35 29.97
C SER A 289 -6.04 37.17 30.10
N GLU A 290 -6.84 37.68 29.17
CA GLU A 290 -8.30 37.53 29.22
C GLU A 290 -8.73 36.13 28.82
N ILE A 291 -8.10 35.55 27.79
CA ILE A 291 -8.36 34.17 27.39
C ILE A 291 -7.85 33.18 28.44
N LEU A 292 -6.71 33.49 29.06
CA LEU A 292 -6.17 32.66 30.15
C LEU A 292 -7.14 32.59 31.34
N LYS A 293 -7.88 33.66 31.65
CA LYS A 293 -8.95 33.61 32.67
C LYS A 293 -10.08 32.65 32.30
N ILE A 294 -10.40 32.48 31.01
CA ILE A 294 -11.37 31.47 30.55
C ILE A 294 -10.83 30.08 30.85
N VAL A 295 -9.56 29.80 30.49
CA VAL A 295 -8.89 28.54 30.81
C VAL A 295 -8.97 28.25 32.31
N GLU A 296 -8.54 29.19 33.16
CA GLU A 296 -8.51 28.99 34.61
C GLU A 296 -9.91 28.82 35.24
N ARG A 297 -10.97 29.44 34.67
CA ARG A 297 -12.35 29.28 35.15
C ARG A 297 -12.84 27.83 35.04
N TYR A 298 -12.56 27.19 33.91
CA TYR A 298 -13.00 25.82 33.65
C TYR A 298 -12.03 24.77 34.24
N LYS A 299 -10.80 25.18 34.52
CA LYS A 299 -9.74 24.29 35.00
C LYS A 299 -10.03 23.65 36.36
N SER A 300 -10.66 24.37 37.30
CA SER A 300 -10.92 23.83 38.65
C SER A 300 -11.85 22.62 38.62
N ASP A 301 -12.89 22.70 37.81
CA ASP A 301 -13.90 21.65 37.65
C ASP A 301 -13.33 20.45 36.88
N ILE A 302 -12.51 20.71 35.85
CA ILE A 302 -11.78 19.66 35.14
C ILE A 302 -10.78 18.99 36.06
N HIS A 303 -10.00 19.73 36.84
CA HIS A 303 -8.99 19.17 37.72
C HIS A 303 -9.63 18.19 38.73
N ASN A 304 -10.78 18.54 39.31
CA ASN A 304 -11.51 17.64 40.22
C ASN A 304 -11.95 16.33 39.56
N ILE A 305 -12.33 16.36 38.28
CA ILE A 305 -12.77 15.16 37.53
C ILE A 305 -11.57 14.39 36.98
N THR A 306 -10.56 15.10 36.50
CA THR A 306 -9.45 14.52 35.73
C THR A 306 -8.35 13.99 36.61
N GLU A 307 -8.14 14.49 37.84
CA GLU A 307 -7.10 14.00 38.75
C GLU A 307 -7.53 12.77 39.58
N GLU A 308 -8.78 12.31 39.47
CA GLU A 308 -9.23 11.06 40.08
C GLU A 308 -8.36 9.90 39.59
N VAL A 309 -7.56 9.31 40.49
CA VAL A 309 -6.67 8.19 40.15
C VAL A 309 -7.48 6.90 40.05
N MET A 310 -7.59 6.37 38.82
CA MET A 310 -8.28 5.12 38.50
C MET A 310 -7.41 3.89 38.73
N GLY A 311 -6.08 4.06 38.65
CA GLY A 311 -5.11 2.98 38.83
C GLY A 311 -3.68 3.46 38.61
N ASN A 312 -2.75 2.53 38.38
CA ASN A 312 -1.38 2.86 37.95
C ASN A 312 -0.88 1.84 36.94
N THR A 313 0.05 2.27 36.08
CA THR A 313 0.76 1.41 35.13
C THR A 313 2.25 1.44 35.40
N SER A 314 2.92 0.30 35.14
CA SER A 314 4.38 0.18 35.15
C SER A 314 4.99 0.20 33.75
N VAL A 315 4.17 0.32 32.71
CA VAL A 315 4.57 0.39 31.29
C VAL A 315 3.90 1.58 30.60
N VAL A 316 4.49 2.08 29.51
CA VAL A 316 3.80 3.03 28.63
C VAL A 316 2.61 2.32 28.00
N LEU A 317 1.41 2.85 28.17
CA LEU A 317 0.22 2.38 27.46
C LEU A 317 0.15 3.17 26.15
N ASP A 318 0.64 2.55 25.08
CA ASP A 318 0.74 3.17 23.77
C ASP A 318 -0.63 3.16 23.09
N GLY A 319 -1.21 4.35 22.93
CA GLY A 319 -2.45 4.59 22.20
C GLY A 319 -2.26 5.10 20.78
N LEU A 320 -1.12 5.74 20.50
CA LEU A 320 -0.87 6.35 19.20
C LEU A 320 -0.66 5.29 18.12
N SER A 321 -0.05 4.18 18.49
CA SER A 321 0.10 3.07 17.56
C SER A 321 -1.15 2.22 17.38
N CYS A 322 -2.23 2.44 18.16
CA CYS A 322 -3.43 1.61 18.07
C CYS A 322 -4.28 1.83 16.83
N GLN A 323 -3.95 2.77 15.96
CA GLN A 323 -4.64 3.01 14.68
C GLN A 323 -4.13 2.08 13.57
N TYR A 324 -3.22 1.18 13.90
CA TYR A 324 -1.94 1.20 13.23
C TYR A 324 -1.00 -0.02 13.61
N LYS A 325 -1.12 -0.62 14.77
CA LYS A 325 -0.50 -1.91 15.11
C LYS A 325 -1.10 -2.30 16.43
N GLU A 326 -1.07 -3.60 16.70
CA GLU A 326 -1.49 -4.05 18.00
C GLU A 326 -0.71 -3.28 19.07
N CYS A 327 -1.45 -2.72 20.00
CA CYS A 327 -0.94 -1.81 21.00
C CYS A 327 -1.46 -2.29 22.36
N ASN A 328 -0.65 -2.11 23.39
CA ASN A 328 -1.03 -2.59 24.72
C ASN A 328 -2.23 -1.84 25.32
N LEU A 329 -2.46 -0.58 24.92
CA LEU A 329 -3.63 0.17 25.36
C LEU A 329 -4.91 -0.32 24.68
N GLY A 330 -4.87 -0.62 23.38
CA GLY A 330 -5.99 -1.20 22.64
C GLY A 330 -6.38 -2.58 23.15
N ASN A 331 -5.38 -3.43 23.46
CA ASN A 331 -5.61 -4.72 24.11
C ASN A 331 -6.26 -4.54 25.49
N LEU A 332 -5.73 -3.64 26.31
CA LEU A 332 -6.31 -3.32 27.62
C LEU A 332 -7.77 -2.86 27.51
N ILE A 333 -8.08 -2.02 26.51
CA ILE A 333 -9.45 -1.54 26.26
C ILE A 333 -10.35 -2.71 25.86
N ALA A 334 -9.96 -3.52 24.87
CA ALA A 334 -10.74 -4.66 24.43
C ALA A 334 -10.96 -5.68 25.56
N ASP A 335 -9.92 -6.00 26.33
CA ASP A 335 -10.02 -6.87 27.50
C ASP A 335 -10.96 -6.29 28.55
N SER A 336 -10.90 -4.97 28.79
CA SER A 336 -11.80 -4.30 29.74
C SER A 336 -13.27 -4.35 29.29
N MET A 337 -13.54 -4.30 27.98
CA MET A 337 -14.89 -4.45 27.42
C MET A 337 -15.44 -5.85 27.69
N VAL A 338 -14.63 -6.90 27.42
CA VAL A 338 -15.03 -8.29 27.70
C VAL A 338 -15.22 -8.51 29.20
N TYR A 339 -14.28 -8.02 30.02
CA TYR A 339 -14.33 -8.17 31.48
C TYR A 339 -15.58 -7.52 32.08
N PHE A 340 -15.87 -6.27 31.72
CA PHE A 340 -17.03 -5.54 32.22
C PHE A 340 -18.35 -6.20 31.80
N TYR A 341 -18.45 -6.63 30.53
CA TYR A 341 -19.63 -7.35 30.07
C TYR A 341 -19.81 -8.70 30.79
N ALA A 342 -18.72 -9.46 30.96
CA ALA A 342 -18.74 -10.73 31.66
C ALA A 342 -19.13 -10.59 33.14
N SER A 343 -18.76 -9.49 33.83
CA SER A 343 -19.12 -9.28 35.24
C SER A 343 -20.62 -9.02 35.46
N GLU A 344 -21.32 -8.50 34.46
CA GLU A 344 -22.76 -8.23 34.50
C GLU A 344 -23.59 -9.36 33.85
N TYR A 345 -22.94 -10.26 33.10
CA TYR A 345 -23.61 -11.35 32.39
C TYR A 345 -24.12 -12.42 33.37
N ASN A 346 -25.43 -12.68 33.33
CA ASN A 346 -26.07 -13.73 34.12
C ASN A 346 -26.61 -14.84 33.20
N GLY A 347 -25.76 -15.81 32.87
CA GLY A 347 -26.10 -16.92 31.98
C GLY A 347 -25.34 -18.20 32.26
N ARG A 348 -25.39 -19.15 31.32
CA ARG A 348 -24.84 -20.50 31.51
C ARG A 348 -23.30 -20.55 31.47
N TYR A 349 -22.67 -19.65 30.73
CA TYR A 349 -21.21 -19.56 30.54
C TYR A 349 -20.64 -18.35 31.30
N TRP A 350 -19.30 -18.21 31.33
CA TRP A 350 -18.65 -17.04 31.93
C TRP A 350 -18.94 -15.74 31.17
N THR A 351 -19.23 -15.83 29.87
CA THR A 351 -19.82 -14.79 29.02
C THR A 351 -20.39 -15.43 27.74
N ASP A 352 -21.30 -14.76 27.04
CA ASP A 352 -21.71 -15.09 25.67
C ASP A 352 -21.12 -14.15 24.60
N ALA A 353 -20.31 -13.16 24.99
CA ALA A 353 -19.56 -12.28 24.10
C ALA A 353 -18.07 -12.27 24.47
N PRO A 354 -17.31 -13.36 24.17
CA PRO A 354 -15.91 -13.48 24.57
C PRO A 354 -14.94 -12.69 23.67
N ILE A 355 -15.44 -11.97 22.66
CA ILE A 355 -14.65 -11.21 21.68
C ILE A 355 -15.10 -9.75 21.77
N ALA A 356 -14.15 -8.84 22.01
CA ALA A 356 -14.37 -7.40 21.85
C ALA A 356 -13.53 -6.87 20.70
N ILE A 357 -14.10 -5.93 19.96
CA ILE A 357 -13.43 -5.25 18.85
C ILE A 357 -13.64 -3.76 19.08
N ILE A 358 -12.55 -3.01 19.01
CA ILE A 358 -12.56 -1.55 18.97
C ILE A 358 -11.68 -1.12 17.79
N GLN A 359 -12.16 -0.18 16.99
CA GLN A 359 -11.38 0.38 15.89
C GLN A 359 -10.36 1.37 16.43
N GLY A 360 -9.15 1.32 15.89
CA GLY A 360 -8.01 2.09 16.37
C GLY A 360 -8.20 3.61 16.39
N GLY A 361 -8.97 4.15 15.45
CA GLY A 361 -9.31 5.58 15.39
C GLY A 361 -10.06 6.09 16.63
N GLY A 362 -10.66 5.19 17.42
CA GLY A 362 -11.33 5.48 18.68
C GLY A 362 -10.37 5.78 19.84
N ILE A 363 -9.07 5.47 19.67
CA ILE A 363 -8.00 5.62 20.65
C ILE A 363 -7.13 6.80 20.22
N ARG A 364 -7.11 7.87 21.03
CA ARG A 364 -6.60 9.19 20.62
C ARG A 364 -5.30 9.64 21.28
N SER A 365 -4.84 8.93 22.32
CA SER A 365 -3.61 9.27 23.03
C SER A 365 -3.02 8.08 23.78
N SER A 366 -1.75 8.17 24.16
CA SER A 366 -1.06 7.21 25.05
C SER A 366 -1.07 7.65 26.52
N ILE A 367 -0.85 6.73 27.46
CA ILE A 367 -0.61 7.02 28.89
C ILE A 367 0.82 6.67 29.29
N ALA A 368 1.38 7.49 30.19
CA ALA A 368 2.59 7.27 30.98
C ALA A 368 3.94 7.74 30.42
N ASN A 369 4.86 7.99 31.36
CA ASN A 369 6.27 8.35 31.13
C ASN A 369 7.14 7.09 31.10
N THR A 370 8.03 6.99 30.11
CA THR A 370 8.96 5.87 29.87
C THR A 370 9.90 5.48 31.04
N LYS A 371 9.91 6.23 32.15
CA LYS A 371 10.91 6.11 33.23
C LYS A 371 10.36 5.84 34.64
N SER A 372 9.05 5.78 34.86
CA SER A 372 8.48 5.55 36.20
C SER A 372 7.05 4.97 36.19
N ARG A 373 6.65 4.33 37.30
CA ARG A 373 5.24 4.04 37.57
C ARG A 373 4.43 5.34 37.46
N THR A 374 3.35 5.30 36.69
CA THR A 374 2.51 6.47 36.44
C THR A 374 1.09 6.14 36.89
N ASN A 375 0.47 7.02 37.68
CA ASN A 375 -0.95 6.93 37.99
C ASN A 375 -1.75 7.14 36.70
N ILE A 376 -2.73 6.27 36.46
CA ILE A 376 -3.73 6.46 35.41
C ILE A 376 -4.87 7.24 36.05
N THR A 377 -5.10 8.44 35.54
CA THR A 377 -6.17 9.29 36.00
C THR A 377 -7.41 9.16 35.10
N LYS A 378 -8.56 9.59 35.59
CA LYS A 378 -9.78 9.65 34.79
C LYS A 378 -9.63 10.60 33.61
N GLY A 379 -8.85 11.68 33.76
CA GLY A 379 -8.49 12.57 32.67
C GLY A 379 -7.72 11.89 31.55
N ASP A 380 -6.78 11.01 31.91
CA ASP A 380 -6.05 10.21 30.92
C ASP A 380 -7.01 9.34 30.11
N LEU A 381 -7.94 8.63 30.76
CA LEU A 381 -8.92 7.78 30.07
C LEU A 381 -9.86 8.58 29.16
N LEU A 382 -10.32 9.75 29.60
CA LEU A 382 -11.15 10.67 28.79
C LEU A 382 -10.39 11.25 27.59
N GLY A 383 -9.07 11.39 27.70
CA GLY A 383 -8.21 11.80 26.58
C GLY A 383 -8.02 10.69 25.55
N ILE A 384 -7.93 9.43 26.00
CA ILE A 384 -7.75 8.25 25.13
C ILE A 384 -9.03 7.95 24.34
N MET A 385 -10.16 7.84 25.04
CA MET A 385 -11.46 7.49 24.46
C MET A 385 -12.43 8.67 24.62
N PRO A 386 -12.25 9.76 23.86
CA PRO A 386 -13.09 10.96 24.00
C PRO A 386 -14.50 10.77 23.42
N PHE A 387 -14.75 9.66 22.73
CA PHE A 387 -16.04 9.33 22.14
C PHE A 387 -16.90 8.55 23.14
N GLU A 388 -18.10 9.06 23.45
CA GLU A 388 -19.06 8.41 24.36
C GLU A 388 -19.85 7.29 23.67
N GLY A 389 -19.12 6.33 23.11
CA GLY A 389 -19.70 5.14 22.48
C GLY A 389 -20.38 4.24 23.51
N ILE A 390 -21.51 3.63 23.13
CA ILE A 390 -22.12 2.55 23.91
C ILE A 390 -21.51 1.21 23.53
N LEU A 391 -21.29 0.34 24.52
CA LEU A 391 -20.89 -1.04 24.27
C LEU A 391 -22.09 -1.81 23.70
N VAL A 392 -21.92 -2.45 22.55
CA VAL A 392 -22.96 -3.25 21.89
C VAL A 392 -22.46 -4.67 21.70
N THR A 393 -23.28 -5.65 22.03
CA THR A 393 -23.01 -7.05 21.68
C THR A 393 -23.67 -7.40 20.35
N VAL A 394 -22.92 -8.06 19.47
CA VAL A 394 -23.39 -8.44 18.14
C VAL A 394 -23.14 -9.94 17.96
N LYS A 395 -24.16 -10.65 17.45
CA LYS A 395 -24.02 -12.05 17.08
C LYS A 395 -23.58 -12.14 15.62
N MET A 396 -22.38 -12.65 15.39
CA MET A 396 -21.81 -12.87 14.05
C MET A 396 -21.21 -14.27 13.93
N ASN A 397 -21.17 -14.81 12.71
CA ASN A 397 -20.51 -16.08 12.45
C ASN A 397 -19.00 -15.85 12.19
N GLY A 398 -18.18 -16.90 12.34
CA GLY A 398 -16.73 -16.82 12.17
C GLY A 398 -16.29 -16.35 10.78
N SER A 399 -17.08 -16.62 9.74
CA SER A 399 -16.81 -16.12 8.39
C SER A 399 -17.03 -14.61 8.26
N THR A 400 -18.03 -14.03 8.92
CA THR A 400 -18.23 -12.56 8.94
C THR A 400 -17.09 -11.89 9.70
N LEU A 401 -16.62 -12.52 10.78
CA LEU A 401 -15.46 -12.05 11.54
C LEU A 401 -14.17 -12.09 10.72
N LEU A 402 -13.99 -13.10 9.86
CA LEU A 402 -12.82 -13.22 8.99
C LEU A 402 -12.92 -12.32 7.74
N GLN A 403 -14.12 -12.16 7.16
CA GLN A 403 -14.43 -11.21 6.09
C GLN A 403 -14.16 -9.77 6.50
N MET A 404 -14.42 -9.43 7.76
CA MET A 404 -14.06 -8.13 8.33
C MET A 404 -12.53 -7.89 8.30
N LEU A 405 -11.70 -8.90 8.01
CA LEU A 405 -10.23 -8.85 8.09
C LEU A 405 -9.45 -8.97 6.74
N GLU A 406 -10.04 -9.26 5.55
CA GLU A 406 -9.27 -9.68 4.31
C GLU A 406 -9.85 -9.24 2.91
N HIS A 407 -9.13 -8.77 1.86
CA HIS A 407 -9.75 -8.32 0.55
C HIS A 407 -8.84 -8.23 -0.77
N GLY A 408 -9.09 -8.94 -1.95
CA GLY A 408 -8.43 -8.85 -3.33
C GLY A 408 -8.77 -9.91 -4.49
N SER A 409 -8.37 -9.77 -5.81
CA SER A 409 -8.74 -10.56 -7.07
C SER A 409 -7.95 -11.87 -7.42
N LEU A 410 -8.38 -12.72 -8.40
CA LEU A 410 -7.84 -14.08 -8.73
C LEU A 410 -6.61 -14.20 -9.66
N GLY A 411 -5.68 -15.12 -9.32
CA GLY A 411 -4.60 -15.69 -10.13
C GLY A 411 -4.64 -17.24 -10.11
N ASN A 412 -3.56 -17.90 -10.56
CA ASN A 412 -3.53 -19.38 -10.60
C ASN A 412 -3.45 -20.01 -9.21
N HIS A 413 -2.78 -19.36 -8.26
CA HIS A 413 -2.55 -19.87 -6.91
C HIS A 413 -3.81 -19.84 -6.04
N GLU A 414 -4.81 -19.04 -6.40
CA GLU A 414 -6.12 -19.06 -5.77
C GLU A 414 -6.88 -20.38 -6.02
N PHE A 415 -6.38 -21.24 -6.91
CA PHE A 415 -6.88 -22.60 -7.17
C PHE A 415 -6.03 -23.70 -6.50
N ASP A 416 -4.97 -23.39 -5.74
CA ASP A 416 -4.07 -24.40 -5.14
C ASP A 416 -4.80 -25.37 -4.19
N ASP A 417 -5.86 -24.88 -3.52
CA ASP A 417 -6.75 -25.67 -2.66
C ASP A 417 -8.02 -26.15 -3.39
N GLY A 418 -7.99 -26.11 -4.73
CA GLY A 418 -9.09 -26.49 -5.61
C GLY A 418 -10.29 -25.54 -5.51
N VAL A 419 -11.39 -25.95 -6.14
CA VAL A 419 -12.66 -25.20 -6.14
C VAL A 419 -13.18 -25.01 -4.71
N ASP A 420 -12.97 -25.98 -3.82
CA ASP A 420 -13.38 -25.95 -2.42
C ASP A 420 -12.72 -24.82 -1.62
N GLY A 421 -11.44 -24.52 -1.89
CA GLY A 421 -10.74 -23.38 -1.29
C GLY A 421 -11.09 -22.04 -1.94
N LEU A 422 -11.36 -22.07 -3.24
CA LEU A 422 -11.65 -20.88 -4.04
C LEU A 422 -13.06 -20.29 -3.80
N VAL A 423 -14.08 -21.13 -3.72
CA VAL A 423 -15.47 -20.70 -3.52
C VAL A 423 -15.66 -19.82 -2.26
N PRO A 424 -15.16 -20.20 -1.07
CA PRO A 424 -15.26 -19.34 0.10
C PRO A 424 -14.44 -18.06 -0.05
N PHE A 425 -13.27 -18.11 -0.69
CA PHE A 425 -12.48 -16.91 -1.01
C PHE A 425 -13.32 -15.91 -1.82
N ILE A 426 -13.87 -16.31 -2.97
CA ILE A 426 -14.64 -15.39 -3.83
C ILE A 426 -15.90 -14.85 -3.13
N LYS A 427 -16.62 -15.69 -2.36
CA LYS A 427 -17.84 -15.29 -1.63
C LYS A 427 -17.58 -14.26 -0.53
N ASN A 428 -16.36 -14.23 0.01
CA ASN A 428 -15.99 -13.41 1.15
C ASN A 428 -15.37 -12.07 0.75
N LEU A 429 -15.04 -11.88 -0.53
CA LEU A 429 -14.55 -10.62 -1.06
C LEU A 429 -15.68 -9.64 -1.29
N THR A 430 -15.49 -8.36 -0.93
CA THR A 430 -16.42 -7.30 -1.36
C THR A 430 -16.03 -6.66 -2.70
N SER A 431 -14.86 -7.04 -3.24
CA SER A 431 -14.40 -6.60 -4.55
C SER A 431 -14.81 -7.66 -5.57
N PRO A 432 -15.24 -7.23 -6.77
CA PRO A 432 -15.57 -8.16 -7.83
C PRO A 432 -14.33 -8.95 -8.26
N VAL A 433 -14.52 -10.24 -8.42
CA VAL A 433 -13.51 -11.14 -8.95
C VAL A 433 -13.73 -11.30 -10.45
N LEU A 434 -12.66 -11.14 -11.23
CA LEU A 434 -12.75 -11.13 -12.69
C LEU A 434 -11.97 -12.28 -13.33
N ALA A 435 -12.62 -13.07 -14.18
CA ALA A 435 -11.98 -14.03 -15.07
C ALA A 435 -12.93 -14.37 -16.24
N ALA A 436 -12.67 -13.82 -17.43
CA ALA A 436 -13.53 -13.99 -18.59
C ALA A 436 -13.42 -15.37 -19.24
N ASN A 437 -12.28 -16.04 -19.07
CA ASN A 437 -11.92 -17.25 -19.80
C ASN A 437 -12.13 -18.55 -19.01
N LEU A 438 -12.97 -18.53 -17.97
CA LEU A 438 -13.36 -19.73 -17.23
C LEU A 438 -14.50 -20.45 -17.97
N ILE A 439 -14.31 -21.75 -18.24
CA ILE A 439 -15.35 -22.66 -18.71
C ILE A 439 -15.89 -23.42 -17.50
N LEU A 440 -17.05 -23.00 -17.02
CA LEU A 440 -17.61 -23.47 -15.76
C LEU A 440 -18.60 -24.64 -15.91
N ASP A 441 -18.76 -25.23 -17.10
CA ASP A 441 -19.80 -26.23 -17.42
C ASP A 441 -19.87 -27.39 -16.43
N ASN A 442 -18.71 -27.81 -15.90
CA ASN A 442 -18.60 -28.93 -14.97
C ASN A 442 -18.34 -28.51 -13.50
N VAL A 443 -18.43 -27.21 -13.20
CA VAL A 443 -18.11 -26.65 -11.86
C VAL A 443 -19.27 -25.77 -11.37
N PRO A 444 -20.42 -26.37 -11.00
CA PRO A 444 -21.64 -25.63 -10.63
C PRO A 444 -21.45 -24.73 -9.39
N GLU A 445 -20.46 -25.02 -8.54
CA GLU A 445 -20.12 -24.23 -7.37
C GLU A 445 -19.68 -22.82 -7.74
N LEU A 446 -18.93 -22.67 -8.84
CA LEU A 446 -18.45 -21.38 -9.35
C LEU A 446 -19.49 -20.69 -10.25
N GLN A 447 -20.29 -21.46 -11.01
CA GLN A 447 -21.36 -20.90 -11.85
C GLN A 447 -22.36 -20.06 -11.05
N ASN A 448 -22.62 -20.45 -9.80
CA ASN A 448 -23.63 -19.82 -8.94
C ASN A 448 -23.07 -18.69 -8.07
N ILE A 449 -21.78 -18.32 -8.20
CA ILE A 449 -21.18 -17.25 -7.40
C ILE A 449 -21.49 -15.89 -8.02
N THR A 450 -22.15 -15.04 -7.25
CA THR A 450 -22.56 -13.70 -7.70
C THR A 450 -21.42 -12.69 -7.79
N ASN A 451 -20.28 -12.96 -7.15
CA ASN A 451 -19.11 -12.07 -7.09
C ASN A 451 -18.00 -12.45 -8.09
N LEU A 452 -18.24 -13.46 -8.94
CA LEU A 452 -17.37 -13.86 -10.04
C LEU A 452 -17.95 -13.34 -11.35
N HIS A 453 -17.16 -12.60 -12.12
CA HIS A 453 -17.60 -11.96 -13.35
C HIS A 453 -16.59 -12.13 -14.48
N SER A 454 -17.06 -12.20 -15.72
CA SER A 454 -16.17 -12.11 -16.89
C SER A 454 -15.63 -10.69 -17.07
N SER A 455 -16.51 -9.70 -16.90
CA SER A 455 -16.17 -8.28 -16.90
C SER A 455 -17.10 -7.45 -16.02
N ILE A 456 -16.65 -6.25 -15.67
CA ILE A 456 -17.44 -5.25 -14.94
C ILE A 456 -17.35 -3.88 -15.60
N ILE A 457 -18.32 -3.02 -15.30
CA ILE A 457 -18.29 -1.60 -15.67
C ILE A 457 -18.19 -0.79 -14.39
N ILE A 458 -17.11 -0.01 -14.25
CA ILE A 458 -16.99 0.99 -13.20
C ILE A 458 -17.29 2.38 -13.77
N LEU A 459 -17.91 3.24 -12.97
CA LEU A 459 -18.16 4.63 -13.32
C LEU A 459 -17.16 5.52 -12.58
N LYS A 460 -16.34 6.28 -13.32
CA LYS A 460 -15.44 7.28 -12.74
C LYS A 460 -15.73 8.63 -13.36
N LYS A 461 -16.25 9.56 -12.55
CA LYS A 461 -16.61 10.92 -12.97
C LYS A 461 -17.50 10.95 -14.24
N GLY A 462 -18.48 10.03 -14.33
CA GLY A 462 -19.38 9.90 -15.47
C GLY A 462 -18.84 9.13 -16.67
N VAL A 463 -17.56 8.75 -16.66
CA VAL A 463 -16.94 7.90 -17.68
C VAL A 463 -17.10 6.43 -17.30
N LYS A 464 -17.66 5.64 -18.21
CA LYS A 464 -17.74 4.18 -18.07
C LYS A 464 -16.39 3.57 -18.45
N ILE A 465 -15.81 2.79 -17.55
CA ILE A 465 -14.60 2.02 -17.76
C ILE A 465 -14.97 0.55 -17.60
N GLY A 466 -14.71 -0.25 -18.62
CA GLY A 466 -14.87 -1.69 -18.60
C GLY A 466 -13.58 -2.34 -18.11
N ILE A 467 -13.68 -3.31 -17.20
CA ILE A 467 -12.55 -4.12 -16.76
C ILE A 467 -12.87 -5.57 -17.06
N ILE A 468 -12.01 -6.23 -17.84
CA ILE A 468 -12.17 -7.60 -18.32
C ILE A 468 -11.11 -8.46 -17.63
N GLY A 469 -11.55 -9.51 -16.95
CA GLY A 469 -10.66 -10.45 -16.28
C GLY A 469 -10.05 -11.46 -17.24
N TYR A 470 -8.82 -11.90 -17.02
CA TYR A 470 -8.26 -13.07 -17.70
C TYR A 470 -7.24 -13.81 -16.82
N LEU A 471 -7.10 -15.11 -17.04
CA LEU A 471 -6.23 -15.98 -16.25
C LEU A 471 -5.54 -17.00 -17.17
N THR A 472 -4.30 -17.41 -16.88
CA THR A 472 -3.62 -18.42 -17.70
C THR A 472 -4.39 -19.75 -17.76
N PRO A 473 -4.65 -20.31 -18.96
CA PRO A 473 -5.17 -21.67 -19.09
C PRO A 473 -4.27 -22.74 -18.45
N GLU A 474 -2.99 -22.43 -18.23
CA GLU A 474 -2.06 -23.30 -17.53
C GLU A 474 -2.46 -23.56 -16.07
N THR A 475 -3.38 -22.77 -15.50
CA THR A 475 -3.92 -22.99 -14.15
C THR A 475 -4.41 -24.43 -13.96
N LYS A 476 -4.93 -25.07 -15.01
CA LYS A 476 -5.31 -26.50 -14.99
C LYS A 476 -4.17 -27.43 -14.57
N PHE A 477 -2.94 -27.11 -14.97
CA PHE A 477 -1.75 -27.92 -14.70
C PHE A 477 -0.95 -27.40 -13.50
N LEU A 478 -1.04 -26.10 -13.22
CA LEU A 478 -0.35 -25.44 -12.12
C LEU A 478 -1.06 -25.66 -10.77
N ALA A 479 -2.39 -25.76 -10.77
CA ALA A 479 -3.21 -26.01 -9.59
C ALA A 479 -3.91 -27.38 -9.71
N GLN A 480 -3.22 -28.45 -9.33
CA GLN A 480 -3.60 -29.84 -9.64
C GLN A 480 -4.94 -30.32 -9.06
N LYS A 481 -5.50 -29.60 -8.09
CA LYS A 481 -6.82 -29.91 -7.48
C LYS A 481 -7.98 -29.19 -8.16
N ASN A 482 -7.74 -28.59 -9.33
CA ASN A 482 -8.68 -27.75 -10.02
C ASN A 482 -9.36 -28.46 -11.19
N ASP A 483 -10.68 -28.55 -11.15
CA ASP A 483 -11.51 -29.16 -12.20
C ASP A 483 -12.06 -28.12 -13.20
N VAL A 484 -11.67 -26.84 -13.09
CA VAL A 484 -12.09 -25.78 -14.02
C VAL A 484 -11.36 -25.91 -15.35
N GLU A 485 -12.12 -25.80 -16.44
CA GLU A 485 -11.58 -25.71 -17.78
C GLU A 485 -11.39 -24.25 -18.19
N TYR A 486 -10.45 -24.00 -19.10
CA TYR A 486 -10.09 -22.66 -19.53
C TYR A 486 -10.12 -22.56 -21.04
N GLU A 487 -10.67 -21.47 -21.56
CA GLU A 487 -10.46 -21.09 -22.96
C GLU A 487 -9.23 -20.17 -23.09
N ASP A 488 -8.76 -19.98 -24.32
CA ASP A 488 -7.72 -19.00 -24.63
C ASP A 488 -8.19 -17.57 -24.28
N GLU A 489 -7.27 -16.77 -23.73
CA GLU A 489 -7.57 -15.44 -23.21
C GLU A 489 -8.03 -14.48 -24.31
N ILE A 490 -7.47 -14.55 -25.51
CA ILE A 490 -7.74 -13.57 -26.57
C ILE A 490 -9.19 -13.68 -27.07
N PRO A 491 -9.73 -14.86 -27.44
CA PRO A 491 -11.14 -15.04 -27.72
C PRO A 491 -12.05 -14.61 -26.58
N ALA A 492 -11.71 -14.93 -25.33
CA ALA A 492 -12.48 -14.55 -24.15
C ALA A 492 -12.63 -13.03 -24.03
N ILE A 493 -11.48 -12.34 -24.07
CA ILE A 493 -11.42 -10.88 -23.92
C ILE A 493 -12.12 -10.21 -25.11
N ARG A 494 -11.95 -10.70 -26.35
CA ARG A 494 -12.66 -10.15 -27.52
C ARG A 494 -14.18 -10.18 -27.34
N ARG A 495 -14.74 -11.27 -26.82
CA ARG A 495 -16.19 -11.35 -26.57
C ARG A 495 -16.65 -10.32 -25.54
N GLU A 496 -15.90 -10.16 -24.45
CA GLU A 496 -16.23 -9.16 -23.43
C GLU A 496 -16.05 -7.72 -23.93
N VAL A 497 -15.06 -7.46 -24.80
CA VAL A 497 -14.90 -6.18 -25.50
C VAL A 497 -16.16 -5.83 -26.30
N ASP A 498 -16.69 -6.78 -27.08
CA ASP A 498 -17.89 -6.56 -27.88
C ASP A 498 -19.12 -6.28 -26.99
N ILE A 499 -19.28 -7.04 -25.91
CA ILE A 499 -20.35 -6.86 -24.92
C ILE A 499 -20.27 -5.47 -24.26
N LEU A 500 -19.09 -5.03 -23.85
CA LEU A 500 -18.90 -3.75 -23.18
C LEU A 500 -19.05 -2.57 -24.15
N LYS A 501 -18.54 -2.68 -25.37
CA LYS A 501 -18.76 -1.67 -26.43
C LYS A 501 -20.25 -1.50 -26.75
N ALA A 502 -21.00 -2.59 -26.85
CA ALA A 502 -22.45 -2.55 -27.05
C ALA A 502 -23.20 -1.83 -25.90
N LYS A 503 -22.63 -1.81 -24.69
CA LYS A 503 -23.14 -1.08 -23.51
C LYS A 503 -22.68 0.39 -23.43
N GLY A 504 -22.01 0.88 -24.49
CA GLY A 504 -21.50 2.25 -24.58
C GLY A 504 -20.29 2.52 -23.68
N VAL A 505 -19.44 1.51 -23.48
CA VAL A 505 -18.17 1.65 -22.77
C VAL A 505 -17.07 1.94 -23.79
N HIS A 506 -16.29 3.00 -23.54
CA HIS A 506 -15.26 3.49 -24.46
C HIS A 506 -13.84 3.38 -23.91
N ILE A 507 -13.70 3.04 -22.62
CA ILE A 507 -12.41 2.74 -22.01
C ILE A 507 -12.43 1.29 -21.51
N LEU A 508 -11.56 0.42 -22.01
CA LEU A 508 -11.51 -1.00 -21.68
C LEU A 508 -10.12 -1.41 -21.16
N ILE A 509 -10.09 -2.01 -19.98
CA ILE A 509 -8.89 -2.49 -19.30
C ILE A 509 -8.95 -4.02 -19.29
N ALA A 510 -7.93 -4.69 -19.80
CA ALA A 510 -7.70 -6.10 -19.50
C ALA A 510 -6.89 -6.19 -18.19
N LEU A 511 -7.42 -6.89 -17.19
CA LEU A 511 -6.78 -7.13 -15.90
C LEU A 511 -6.65 -8.63 -15.69
N GLY A 512 -5.43 -9.16 -15.56
CA GLY A 512 -5.29 -10.61 -15.49
C GLY A 512 -3.92 -11.15 -15.11
N HIS A 513 -3.78 -12.47 -15.24
CA HIS A 513 -2.68 -13.25 -14.66
C HIS A 513 -2.21 -14.35 -15.63
N SER A 514 -1.67 -13.95 -16.80
CA SER A 514 -1.19 -14.89 -17.83
C SER A 514 0.26 -14.73 -18.26
N GLY A 515 0.99 -13.78 -17.66
CA GLY A 515 2.38 -13.54 -17.99
C GLY A 515 2.56 -12.44 -19.02
N PHE A 516 3.69 -11.76 -18.94
CA PHE A 516 3.96 -10.53 -19.68
C PHE A 516 3.93 -10.71 -21.20
N LEU A 517 4.40 -11.84 -21.73
CA LEU A 517 4.33 -12.09 -23.17
C LEU A 517 2.90 -12.24 -23.66
N LYS A 518 2.04 -12.92 -22.89
CA LYS A 518 0.60 -13.01 -23.19
C LYS A 518 -0.07 -11.65 -23.05
N ASP A 519 0.32 -10.83 -22.07
CA ASP A 519 -0.18 -9.46 -21.93
C ASP A 519 0.14 -8.59 -23.17
N LEU A 520 1.35 -8.72 -23.72
CA LEU A 520 1.74 -8.06 -24.98
C LEU A 520 0.93 -8.57 -26.17
N GLU A 521 0.64 -9.88 -26.22
CA GLU A 521 -0.19 -10.49 -27.26
C GLU A 521 -1.64 -9.99 -27.18
N ILE A 522 -2.24 -9.97 -25.99
CA ILE A 522 -3.57 -9.41 -25.72
C ILE A 522 -3.63 -7.95 -26.18
N ALA A 523 -2.65 -7.13 -25.77
CA ALA A 523 -2.57 -5.73 -26.16
C ALA A 523 -2.48 -5.53 -27.68
N LYS A 524 -1.81 -6.46 -28.38
CA LYS A 524 -1.61 -6.41 -29.83
C LYS A 524 -2.83 -6.90 -30.62
N GLU A 525 -3.44 -8.00 -30.19
CA GLU A 525 -4.42 -8.78 -30.97
C GLU A 525 -5.88 -8.45 -30.59
N VAL A 526 -6.14 -7.88 -29.41
CA VAL A 526 -7.51 -7.54 -28.98
C VAL A 526 -7.83 -6.07 -29.27
N ASP A 527 -8.40 -5.82 -30.44
CA ASP A 527 -8.79 -4.48 -30.87
C ASP A 527 -9.82 -3.83 -29.93
N GLY A 528 -9.46 -2.68 -29.37
CA GLY A 528 -10.30 -1.89 -28.46
C GLY A 528 -10.00 -2.04 -26.97
N ILE A 529 -8.99 -2.83 -26.58
CA ILE A 529 -8.39 -2.71 -25.25
C ILE A 529 -7.49 -1.48 -25.22
N ASP A 530 -7.53 -0.77 -24.10
CA ASP A 530 -6.82 0.49 -23.89
C ASP A 530 -5.69 0.39 -22.87
N LEU A 531 -5.71 -0.64 -22.04
CA LEU A 531 -4.69 -0.91 -21.05
C LEU A 531 -4.69 -2.39 -20.72
N VAL A 532 -3.51 -2.98 -20.62
CA VAL A 532 -3.33 -4.33 -20.06
C VAL A 532 -2.56 -4.21 -18.74
N ILE A 533 -3.17 -4.68 -17.66
CA ILE A 533 -2.56 -4.82 -16.33
C ILE A 533 -2.41 -6.31 -16.04
N GLY A 534 -1.17 -6.78 -16.09
CA GLY A 534 -0.86 -8.21 -15.99
C GLY A 534 -0.23 -8.65 -14.67
N GLY A 535 0.06 -9.95 -14.60
CA GLY A 535 0.69 -10.64 -13.48
C GLY A 535 1.30 -11.98 -13.92
N HIS A 536 1.44 -12.95 -13.01
CA HIS A 536 2.00 -14.30 -13.22
C HIS A 536 3.53 -14.37 -13.40
N SER A 537 4.06 -13.62 -14.36
CA SER A 537 5.46 -13.69 -14.77
C SER A 537 6.44 -12.93 -13.87
N ASN A 538 5.92 -12.22 -12.87
CA ASN A 538 6.67 -11.35 -11.96
C ASN A 538 7.55 -10.35 -12.71
N THR A 539 7.10 -9.84 -13.86
CA THR A 539 7.94 -9.02 -14.74
C THR A 539 8.15 -7.63 -14.16
N PHE A 540 9.41 -7.21 -14.05
CA PHE A 540 9.76 -5.86 -13.60
C PHE A 540 9.98 -4.92 -14.78
N LEU A 541 9.17 -3.86 -14.86
CA LEU A 541 9.23 -2.84 -15.90
C LEU A 541 9.62 -1.49 -15.28
N TRP A 542 10.53 -0.75 -15.92
CA TRP A 542 11.11 0.47 -15.33
C TRP A 542 11.68 1.45 -16.36
N ASN A 543 11.52 2.76 -16.14
CA ASN A 543 12.06 3.83 -17.00
C ASN A 543 13.18 4.67 -16.34
N GLY A 544 13.49 4.46 -15.05
CA GLY A 544 14.46 5.27 -14.31
C GLY A 544 15.92 5.02 -14.74
N LYS A 545 16.78 6.03 -14.54
CA LYS A 545 18.16 6.06 -15.08
C LYS A 545 19.25 5.52 -14.14
N SER A 546 18.95 5.15 -12.89
CA SER A 546 19.97 4.74 -11.92
C SER A 546 19.68 3.39 -11.26
N PHE A 547 20.71 2.54 -11.20
CA PHE A 547 20.73 1.27 -10.44
C PHE A 547 20.77 1.49 -8.91
N THR A 548 21.00 2.72 -8.43
CA THR A 548 20.94 3.02 -6.98
C THR A 548 19.51 3.07 -6.43
N GLU A 549 18.51 3.09 -7.30
CA GLU A 549 17.08 3.17 -6.95
C GLU A 549 16.32 1.85 -7.15
N SER A 550 16.96 0.79 -7.66
CA SER A 550 16.28 -0.50 -7.90
C SER A 550 17.18 -1.74 -7.66
N PRO A 551 16.73 -2.71 -6.85
CA PRO A 551 17.39 -4.01 -6.68
C PRO A 551 17.03 -5.05 -7.75
N GLU A 552 16.13 -4.77 -8.70
CA GLU A 552 15.71 -5.71 -9.77
C GLU A 552 16.30 -5.33 -11.12
N HIS A 553 16.49 -6.32 -11.99
CA HIS A 553 16.86 -6.09 -13.39
C HIS A 553 15.60 -5.76 -14.21
N PRO A 554 15.49 -4.56 -14.81
CA PRO A 554 14.37 -4.23 -15.68
C PRO A 554 14.32 -5.13 -16.92
N GLN A 555 13.15 -5.69 -17.20
CA GLN A 555 12.88 -6.52 -18.37
C GLN A 555 12.18 -5.75 -19.50
N GLY A 556 11.70 -4.53 -19.23
CA GLY A 556 11.09 -3.64 -20.21
C GLY A 556 10.80 -2.24 -19.64
N LEU A 557 10.22 -1.38 -20.47
CA LEU A 557 9.79 -0.02 -20.08
C LEU A 557 8.45 -0.06 -19.34
N TYR A 558 8.19 0.92 -18.46
CA TYR A 558 6.90 1.06 -17.76
C TYR A 558 6.16 2.34 -18.20
N PRO A 559 5.03 2.26 -18.90
CA PRO A 559 4.46 1.06 -19.51
C PRO A 559 5.28 0.63 -20.73
N THR A 560 5.16 -0.64 -21.10
CA THR A 560 5.60 -1.11 -22.42
C THR A 560 4.49 -0.79 -23.40
N MET A 561 4.77 0.01 -24.42
CA MET A 561 3.77 0.46 -25.38
C MET A 561 3.70 -0.51 -26.57
N VAL A 562 2.55 -1.13 -26.78
CA VAL A 562 2.28 -2.07 -27.87
C VAL A 562 1.44 -1.39 -28.95
N LYS A 563 1.82 -1.55 -30.22
CA LYS A 563 1.08 -0.99 -31.36
C LYS A 563 0.14 -2.05 -31.95
N GLN A 564 -1.15 -1.75 -31.98
CA GLN A 564 -2.17 -2.57 -32.64
C GLN A 564 -2.14 -2.44 -34.16
N SER A 565 -2.81 -3.35 -34.86
CA SER A 565 -2.99 -3.32 -36.32
C SER A 565 -3.64 -2.00 -36.80
N SER A 566 -4.53 -1.44 -35.99
CA SER A 566 -5.18 -0.14 -36.17
C SER A 566 -4.22 1.07 -36.10
N GLY A 567 -2.99 0.86 -35.60
CA GLY A 567 -2.03 1.91 -35.32
C GLY A 567 -2.16 2.52 -33.92
N ARG A 568 -3.17 2.13 -33.14
CA ARG A 568 -3.38 2.53 -31.75
C ARG A 568 -2.27 2.00 -30.85
N MET A 569 -1.89 2.78 -29.84
CA MET A 569 -0.88 2.42 -28.85
C MET A 569 -1.56 1.99 -27.54
N VAL A 570 -1.27 0.78 -27.06
CA VAL A 570 -1.82 0.19 -25.84
C VAL A 570 -0.69 0.01 -24.81
N PRO A 571 -0.74 0.68 -23.65
CA PRO A 571 0.18 0.44 -22.55
C PRO A 571 -0.04 -0.94 -21.92
N VAL A 572 1.06 -1.63 -21.62
CA VAL A 572 1.10 -2.87 -20.85
C VAL A 572 1.95 -2.65 -19.61
N VAL A 573 1.43 -3.02 -18.44
CA VAL A 573 2.11 -2.86 -17.14
C VAL A 573 2.07 -4.12 -16.29
N GLN A 574 3.16 -4.35 -15.57
CA GLN A 574 3.27 -5.24 -14.41
C GLN A 574 4.08 -4.53 -13.32
N ALA A 575 3.92 -4.96 -12.06
CA ALA A 575 4.56 -4.35 -10.90
C ALA A 575 5.44 -5.37 -10.13
N TYR A 576 6.22 -6.19 -10.84
CA TYR A 576 7.06 -7.24 -10.25
C TYR A 576 6.22 -8.21 -9.39
N ALA A 577 6.60 -8.47 -8.15
CA ALA A 577 5.94 -9.42 -7.24
C ALA A 577 6.18 -9.07 -5.76
N TYR A 578 5.53 -9.84 -4.89
CA TYR A 578 5.75 -9.87 -3.44
C TYR A 578 5.43 -8.55 -2.71
N THR A 579 4.54 -7.74 -3.31
CA THR A 579 4.19 -6.41 -2.78
C THR A 579 5.41 -5.49 -2.67
N LYS A 580 6.51 -5.79 -3.37
CA LYS A 580 7.72 -4.97 -3.32
C LYS A 580 7.52 -3.62 -4.00
N TYR A 581 6.63 -3.56 -4.98
CA TYR A 581 6.30 -2.37 -5.73
C TYR A 581 4.79 -2.15 -5.82
N LEU A 582 4.37 -0.89 -5.78
CA LEU A 582 3.02 -0.46 -6.16
C LEU A 582 3.06 0.12 -7.59
N GLY A 583 2.33 -0.48 -8.53
CA GLY A 583 2.24 0.02 -9.91
C GLY A 583 1.57 1.40 -9.97
N ARG A 584 2.24 2.41 -10.53
CA ARG A 584 1.69 3.76 -10.68
C ARG A 584 1.77 4.24 -12.14
N LEU A 585 0.63 4.23 -12.82
CA LEU A 585 0.48 4.66 -14.21
C LEU A 585 -0.48 5.85 -14.32
N HIS A 586 -0.06 6.90 -15.03
CA HIS A 586 -0.91 8.03 -15.39
C HIS A 586 -1.27 7.92 -16.87
N ILE A 587 -2.57 7.86 -17.17
CA ILE A 587 -3.11 7.85 -18.54
C ILE A 587 -4.04 9.04 -18.70
N ILE A 588 -3.90 9.76 -19.82
CA ILE A 588 -4.82 10.81 -20.22
C ILE A 588 -5.48 10.36 -21.52
N PHE A 589 -6.81 10.31 -21.50
CA PHE A 589 -7.65 10.03 -22.65
C PHE A 589 -8.22 11.33 -23.20
N ASP A 590 -8.44 11.40 -24.52
CA ASP A 590 -9.27 12.44 -25.13
C ASP A 590 -10.77 12.10 -25.03
N SER A 591 -11.61 12.97 -25.58
CA SER A 591 -13.07 12.79 -25.57
C SER A 591 -13.57 11.62 -26.41
N SER A 592 -12.73 11.06 -27.29
CA SER A 592 -13.03 9.85 -28.07
C SER A 592 -12.58 8.56 -27.38
N GLY A 593 -11.89 8.66 -26.24
CA GLY A 593 -11.35 7.51 -25.51
C GLY A 593 -9.97 7.09 -26.02
N GLU A 594 -9.27 7.92 -26.80
CA GLU A 594 -7.91 7.65 -27.27
C GLU A 594 -6.86 8.18 -26.30
N ILE A 595 -5.74 7.45 -26.16
CA ILE A 595 -4.66 7.82 -25.23
C ILE A 595 -3.82 8.95 -25.84
N ILE A 596 -3.86 10.13 -25.21
CA ILE A 596 -3.04 11.29 -25.61
C ILE A 596 -1.74 11.39 -24.80
N LYS A 597 -1.70 10.81 -23.60
CA LYS A 597 -0.49 10.77 -22.78
C LYS A 597 -0.50 9.57 -21.84
N CYS A 598 0.64 8.89 -21.74
CA CYS A 598 0.82 7.78 -20.83
C CYS A 598 2.23 7.80 -20.24
N TYR A 599 2.35 7.81 -18.90
CA TYR A 599 3.64 7.82 -18.21
C TYR A 599 3.51 7.32 -16.77
N GLY A 600 4.58 6.78 -16.21
CA GLY A 600 4.62 6.29 -14.84
C GLY A 600 5.90 5.53 -14.55
N ASN A 601 5.96 4.97 -13.34
CA ASN A 601 6.91 3.94 -12.92
C ASN A 601 6.29 3.22 -11.72
N PRO A 602 6.61 1.94 -11.47
CA PRO A 602 6.27 1.31 -10.21
C PRO A 602 6.95 2.05 -9.04
N MET A 603 6.33 2.07 -7.87
CA MET A 603 6.86 2.74 -6.69
C MET A 603 7.43 1.68 -5.73
N LEU A 604 8.73 1.74 -5.44
CA LEU A 604 9.38 0.84 -4.49
C LEU A 604 8.82 1.07 -3.08
N LEU A 605 8.28 0.03 -2.45
CA LEU A 605 7.82 0.06 -1.07
C LEU A 605 9.01 -0.18 -0.12
N HIS A 606 9.81 0.86 0.10
CA HIS A 606 10.99 0.83 0.99
C HIS A 606 10.67 1.35 2.40
N GLN A 607 11.60 1.14 3.34
CA GLN A 607 11.48 1.54 4.76
C GLN A 607 11.16 3.02 5.06
N LYS A 608 11.37 3.96 4.12
CA LYS A 608 10.95 5.37 4.32
C LYS A 608 9.47 5.63 4.00
N ILE A 609 8.78 4.65 3.42
CA ILE A 609 7.32 4.67 3.32
C ILE A 609 6.87 3.99 4.62
N PRO A 610 6.20 4.71 5.53
CA PRO A 610 5.71 4.09 6.75
C PRO A 610 4.77 2.95 6.37
N ASN A 611 4.89 1.82 7.06
CA ASN A 611 3.91 0.74 6.88
C ASN A 611 2.54 1.30 7.27
N ASP A 612 1.53 1.02 6.45
CA ASP A 612 0.15 1.31 6.82
C ASP A 612 -0.14 0.56 8.10
N GLU A 613 -0.41 1.33 9.13
CA GLU A 613 -0.33 0.73 10.40
C GLU A 613 -1.63 -0.17 10.61
N GLU A 614 -2.83 0.14 10.08
CA GLU A 614 -4.01 -0.76 10.17
C GLU A 614 -3.73 -2.16 9.56
N VAL A 615 -2.99 -2.21 8.46
CA VAL A 615 -2.51 -3.46 7.86
C VAL A 615 -1.49 -4.15 8.78
N MET A 616 -0.63 -3.41 9.47
CA MET A 616 0.28 -3.96 10.47
C MET A 616 -0.45 -4.53 11.69
N GLU A 617 -1.63 -4.02 12.07
CA GLU A 617 -2.49 -4.64 13.10
C GLU A 617 -2.98 -6.01 12.70
N ILE A 618 -3.45 -6.11 11.46
CA ILE A 618 -3.91 -7.37 10.89
C ILE A 618 -2.76 -8.38 10.86
N ILE A 619 -1.58 -7.95 10.39
CA ILE A 619 -0.36 -8.77 10.39
C ILE A 619 0.02 -9.17 11.82
N GLN A 620 -0.07 -8.26 12.79
CA GLN A 620 0.34 -8.47 14.17
C GLN A 620 -0.51 -9.52 14.90
N LYS A 621 -1.80 -9.64 14.58
CA LYS A 621 -2.70 -10.68 15.13
C LYS A 621 -2.21 -12.11 14.88
N TYR A 622 -1.60 -12.35 13.72
CA TYR A 622 -1.04 -13.66 13.35
C TYR A 622 0.46 -13.76 13.68
N ARG A 623 1.07 -12.64 14.06
CA ARG A 623 2.52 -12.52 14.14
C ARG A 623 3.13 -13.37 15.24
N SER A 624 2.49 -13.56 16.39
CA SER A 624 3.07 -14.39 17.46
C SER A 624 3.16 -15.88 17.05
N ASP A 625 2.15 -16.39 16.34
CA ASP A 625 2.12 -17.75 15.82
C ASP A 625 3.13 -17.96 14.68
N VAL A 626 3.27 -16.94 13.83
CA VAL A 626 4.17 -16.93 12.67
C VAL A 626 5.62 -16.66 13.08
N ASP A 627 5.90 -15.70 13.97
CA ASP A 627 7.25 -15.31 14.41
C ASP A 627 7.96 -16.44 15.15
N ARG A 628 7.23 -17.27 15.92
CA ARG A 628 7.80 -18.45 16.58
C ARG A 628 8.40 -19.44 15.57
N ILE A 629 7.77 -19.57 14.40
CA ILE A 629 8.23 -20.43 13.31
C ILE A 629 9.27 -19.70 12.47
N ASN A 630 9.07 -18.41 12.21
CA ASN A 630 9.90 -17.63 11.30
C ASN A 630 11.25 -17.23 11.89
N THR A 631 11.37 -17.04 13.21
CA THR A 631 12.61 -16.56 13.84
C THR A 631 13.55 -17.68 14.31
N GLU A 632 13.16 -18.96 14.21
CA GLU A 632 14.03 -20.09 14.53
C GLU A 632 15.27 -20.06 13.64
N ILE A 633 16.45 -19.75 14.18
CA ILE A 633 17.73 -19.85 13.46
C ILE A 633 18.04 -21.33 13.23
N VAL A 634 18.20 -21.72 11.96
CA VAL A 634 18.46 -23.11 11.56
C VAL A 634 19.91 -23.32 11.11
N GLY A 635 20.65 -22.24 10.88
CA GLY A 635 22.06 -22.23 10.55
C GLY A 635 22.51 -20.85 10.07
N SER A 636 23.62 -20.80 9.34
CA SER A 636 24.14 -19.59 8.71
C SER A 636 24.79 -19.91 7.36
N SER A 637 24.88 -18.90 6.50
CA SER A 637 25.56 -18.97 5.20
C SER A 637 26.70 -17.95 5.13
N LEU A 638 27.84 -18.34 4.55
CA LEU A 638 28.98 -17.47 4.29
C LEU A 638 28.84 -16.68 2.98
N THR A 639 27.82 -16.98 2.17
CA THR A 639 27.62 -16.39 0.85
C THR A 639 26.15 -16.13 0.56
N PHE A 640 25.90 -15.13 -0.29
CA PHE A 640 24.58 -14.81 -0.81
C PHE A 640 23.96 -16.00 -1.54
N LEU A 641 22.73 -16.37 -1.20
CA LEU A 641 22.01 -17.45 -1.85
C LEU A 641 21.11 -16.85 -2.94
N ASN A 642 21.59 -16.86 -4.18
CA ASN A 642 20.93 -16.19 -5.30
C ASN A 642 19.80 -17.03 -5.88
N GLY A 643 18.55 -16.64 -5.64
CA GLY A 643 17.35 -17.21 -6.24
C GLY A 643 16.94 -16.59 -7.58
N GLY A 644 17.36 -15.36 -7.86
CA GLY A 644 16.88 -14.56 -8.99
C GLY A 644 17.26 -15.10 -10.38
N GLN A 645 18.23 -16.01 -10.46
CA GLN A 645 18.70 -16.60 -11.71
C GLN A 645 18.29 -18.08 -11.89
N CYS A 646 17.60 -18.67 -10.92
CA CYS A 646 17.30 -20.11 -10.92
C CYS A 646 16.36 -20.56 -12.06
N ARG A 647 15.68 -19.64 -12.73
CA ARG A 647 14.79 -19.94 -13.87
C ARG A 647 15.49 -19.97 -15.22
N VAL A 648 16.75 -19.55 -15.29
CA VAL A 648 17.46 -19.39 -16.57
C VAL A 648 18.87 -19.93 -16.57
N ARG A 649 19.46 -20.27 -15.41
CA ARG A 649 20.83 -20.80 -15.29
C ARG A 649 21.07 -21.48 -13.93
N GLU A 650 22.26 -22.04 -13.75
CA GLU A 650 22.70 -22.55 -12.44
C GLU A 650 22.59 -21.46 -11.37
N CYS A 651 22.02 -21.79 -10.23
CA CYS A 651 21.98 -20.92 -9.07
C CYS A 651 22.45 -21.66 -7.82
N ASN A 652 23.19 -20.98 -6.94
CA ASN A 652 23.79 -21.64 -5.78
C ASN A 652 22.75 -22.05 -4.72
N ILE A 653 21.61 -21.35 -4.63
CA ILE A 653 20.50 -21.77 -3.76
C ILE A 653 19.83 -23.05 -4.29
N GLY A 654 19.71 -23.21 -5.61
CA GLY A 654 19.23 -24.44 -6.24
C GLY A 654 20.16 -25.63 -6.00
N ASN A 655 21.47 -25.39 -6.07
CA ASN A 655 22.49 -26.39 -5.75
C ASN A 655 22.35 -26.89 -4.30
N ILE A 656 22.24 -25.99 -3.33
CA ILE A 656 22.17 -26.41 -1.92
C ILE A 656 20.83 -27.10 -1.59
N ILE A 657 19.73 -26.70 -2.22
CA ILE A 657 18.43 -27.38 -2.07
C ILE A 657 18.53 -28.83 -2.55
N THR A 658 19.04 -29.03 -3.78
CA THR A 658 19.16 -30.38 -4.36
C THR A 658 20.21 -31.24 -3.64
N ASP A 659 21.29 -30.65 -3.13
CA ASP A 659 22.26 -31.34 -2.27
C ASP A 659 21.65 -31.77 -0.94
N ALA A 660 20.86 -30.90 -0.30
CA ALA A 660 20.18 -31.20 0.95
C ALA A 660 19.20 -32.37 0.80
N ILE A 661 18.45 -32.41 -0.30
CA ILE A 661 17.54 -33.52 -0.63
C ILE A 661 18.29 -34.85 -0.70
N LEU A 662 19.40 -34.91 -1.45
CA LEU A 662 20.21 -36.13 -1.53
C LEU A 662 20.83 -36.50 -0.18
N ASN A 663 21.37 -35.52 0.54
CA ASN A 663 22.01 -35.74 1.83
C ASN A 663 21.03 -36.32 2.85
N TYR A 664 19.85 -35.70 2.99
CA TYR A 664 18.81 -36.16 3.90
C TYR A 664 18.36 -37.59 3.58
N THR A 665 18.11 -37.86 2.29
CA THR A 665 17.67 -39.18 1.82
C THR A 665 18.71 -40.26 2.13
N LYS A 666 19.98 -40.00 1.81
CA LYS A 666 21.09 -40.94 2.05
C LYS A 666 21.33 -41.20 3.53
N GLN A 667 21.18 -40.20 4.38
CA GLN A 667 21.42 -40.36 5.82
C GLN A 667 20.30 -41.12 6.51
N ASN A 668 19.04 -40.75 6.25
CA ASN A 668 17.90 -41.29 6.98
C ASN A 668 17.39 -42.62 6.38
N PHE A 669 17.73 -42.92 5.12
CA PHE A 669 17.23 -44.10 4.40
C PHE A 669 18.35 -44.89 3.70
N LYS A 670 19.57 -44.87 4.26
CA LYS A 670 20.77 -45.49 3.68
C LYS A 670 20.58 -46.94 3.19
N ASN A 671 19.81 -47.73 3.93
CA ASN A 671 19.59 -49.15 3.61
C ASN A 671 18.56 -49.36 2.49
N LYS A 672 17.78 -48.33 2.14
CA LYS A 672 16.69 -48.41 1.16
C LYS A 672 16.99 -47.67 -0.13
N TYR A 673 17.68 -46.52 -0.06
CA TYR A 673 17.91 -45.62 -1.19
C TYR A 673 19.40 -45.30 -1.40
N SER A 674 20.28 -46.28 -1.15
CA SER A 674 21.73 -46.13 -1.39
C SER A 674 22.09 -45.94 -2.86
N ASP A 675 21.20 -46.31 -3.78
CA ASP A 675 21.33 -46.19 -5.22
C ASP A 675 20.75 -44.89 -5.80
N VAL A 676 20.23 -43.99 -4.95
CA VAL A 676 19.64 -42.72 -5.37
C VAL A 676 20.66 -41.58 -5.24
N ASN A 677 21.16 -41.10 -6.38
CA ASN A 677 22.25 -40.14 -6.46
C ASN A 677 21.93 -38.86 -7.23
N ILE A 678 20.68 -38.70 -7.68
CA ILE A 678 20.24 -37.58 -8.52
C ILE A 678 19.06 -36.87 -7.83
N ALA A 679 19.10 -35.55 -7.76
CA ALA A 679 17.96 -34.73 -7.35
C ALA A 679 17.77 -33.56 -8.30
N MET A 680 16.51 -33.20 -8.58
CA MET A 680 16.16 -32.07 -9.43
C MET A 680 15.00 -31.28 -8.81
N VAL A 681 15.07 -29.96 -8.90
CA VAL A 681 14.00 -29.04 -8.49
C VAL A 681 13.89 -27.94 -9.53
N GLN A 682 12.68 -27.59 -9.94
CA GLN A 682 12.45 -26.53 -10.92
C GLN A 682 12.60 -25.12 -10.31
N GLY A 683 13.12 -24.19 -11.09
CA GLY A 683 13.42 -22.82 -10.69
C GLY A 683 12.18 -22.03 -10.30
N GLY A 684 11.02 -22.36 -10.86
CA GLY A 684 9.71 -21.82 -10.47
C GLY A 684 9.37 -22.05 -9.00
N ARG A 685 9.93 -23.10 -8.39
CA ARG A 685 9.75 -23.43 -6.98
C ARG A 685 10.55 -22.53 -6.04
N ILE A 686 11.64 -21.94 -6.51
CA ILE A 686 12.55 -21.10 -5.71
C ILE A 686 12.09 -19.64 -5.83
N ARG A 687 11.48 -19.10 -4.77
CA ARG A 687 10.74 -17.84 -4.86
C ARG A 687 11.58 -16.58 -4.65
N THR A 688 12.66 -16.68 -3.87
CA THR A 688 13.49 -15.52 -3.53
C THR A 688 14.95 -15.89 -3.26
N SER A 689 15.79 -14.87 -3.14
CA SER A 689 17.19 -14.97 -2.69
C SER A 689 17.29 -14.76 -1.18
N LEU A 690 18.36 -15.24 -0.55
CA LEU A 690 18.66 -15.00 0.87
C LEU A 690 20.02 -14.34 1.07
N GLY A 691 20.07 -13.37 2.00
CA GLY A 691 21.26 -12.64 2.39
C GLY A 691 21.61 -11.48 1.46
N GLN A 692 22.81 -10.92 1.66
CA GLN A 692 23.39 -9.88 0.81
C GLN A 692 24.74 -10.35 0.24
N PRO A 693 25.16 -9.84 -0.93
CA PRO A 693 26.49 -10.10 -1.45
C PRO A 693 27.58 -9.82 -0.40
N ASP A 694 28.58 -10.70 -0.37
CA ASP A 694 29.81 -10.56 0.43
C ASP A 694 29.63 -10.44 1.96
N THR A 695 28.46 -10.79 2.48
CA THR A 695 28.14 -10.68 3.91
C THR A 695 27.60 -12.01 4.46
N PRO A 696 28.31 -12.66 5.41
CA PRO A 696 27.77 -13.81 6.12
C PRO A 696 26.51 -13.46 6.92
N PHE A 697 25.53 -14.36 6.98
CA PHE A 697 24.26 -14.11 7.66
C PHE A 697 23.67 -15.38 8.28
N ASN A 698 22.90 -15.21 9.34
CA ASN A 698 22.10 -16.30 9.92
C ASN A 698 20.89 -16.56 9.03
N VAL A 699 20.55 -17.84 8.87
CA VAL A 699 19.39 -18.30 8.11
C VAL A 699 18.37 -18.87 9.07
N THR A 700 17.15 -18.38 8.96
CA THR A 700 16.01 -18.79 9.78
C THR A 700 15.14 -19.81 9.06
N ARG A 701 14.25 -20.47 9.80
CA ARG A 701 13.21 -21.31 9.22
C ARG A 701 12.25 -20.49 8.36
N GLY A 702 11.93 -19.25 8.75
CA GLY A 702 11.10 -18.34 7.96
C GLY A 702 11.72 -17.97 6.62
N ASP A 703 13.04 -17.78 6.58
CA ASP A 703 13.78 -17.58 5.34
C ASP A 703 13.57 -18.75 4.36
N TRP A 704 13.66 -19.99 4.85
CA TRP A 704 13.45 -21.17 4.02
C TRP A 704 12.00 -21.40 3.60
N ILE A 705 11.02 -21.08 4.47
CA ILE A 705 9.60 -21.08 4.09
C ILE A 705 9.34 -20.07 2.98
N THR A 706 9.98 -18.89 3.05
CA THR A 706 9.85 -17.87 2.00
C THR A 706 10.44 -18.33 0.67
N VAL A 707 11.55 -19.08 0.69
CA VAL A 707 12.16 -19.64 -0.53
C VAL A 707 11.36 -20.81 -1.10
N LEU A 708 10.81 -21.68 -0.23
CA LEU A 708 10.10 -22.92 -0.56
C LEU A 708 8.73 -22.97 0.14
N PRO A 709 7.73 -22.18 -0.30
CA PRO A 709 6.46 -22.04 0.41
C PRO A 709 5.48 -23.21 0.18
N PHE A 710 5.74 -24.06 -0.81
CA PHE A 710 4.86 -25.17 -1.17
C PHE A 710 5.11 -26.40 -0.30
N SER A 711 4.04 -27.11 0.07
CA SER A 711 4.09 -28.21 1.04
C SER A 711 4.19 -29.62 0.41
N ASP A 712 4.32 -29.72 -0.92
CA ASP A 712 4.38 -31.00 -1.62
C ASP A 712 5.50 -31.90 -1.13
N THR A 713 5.22 -33.20 -1.08
CA THR A 713 6.22 -34.23 -0.75
C THR A 713 7.22 -34.44 -1.89
N LEU A 714 8.37 -35.02 -1.55
CA LEU A 714 9.32 -35.53 -2.54
C LEU A 714 8.88 -36.89 -3.07
N THR A 715 9.28 -37.19 -4.31
CA THR A 715 9.03 -38.45 -5.01
C THR A 715 10.33 -38.95 -5.60
N ILE A 716 10.60 -40.26 -5.47
CA ILE A 716 11.61 -40.94 -6.28
C ILE A 716 10.93 -41.38 -7.57
N LEU A 717 11.31 -40.78 -8.69
CA LEU A 717 10.85 -41.15 -10.02
C LEU A 717 11.89 -42.04 -10.70
N THR A 718 11.45 -43.15 -11.26
CA THR A 718 12.31 -44.09 -12.00
C THR A 718 12.09 -43.89 -13.49
N MET A 719 13.14 -43.50 -14.22
CA MET A 719 13.05 -43.20 -15.65
C MET A 719 14.28 -43.72 -16.40
N ASN A 720 14.13 -44.02 -17.69
CA ASN A 720 15.29 -44.34 -18.53
C ASN A 720 16.03 -43.07 -18.97
N GLY A 721 17.26 -43.22 -19.48
CA GLY A 721 18.08 -42.11 -19.95
C GLY A 721 17.40 -41.29 -21.06
N SER A 722 16.62 -41.91 -21.94
CA SER A 722 15.92 -41.19 -23.01
C SER A 722 14.88 -40.18 -22.46
N ILE A 723 14.15 -40.57 -21.40
CA ILE A 723 13.20 -39.69 -20.72
C ILE A 723 13.94 -38.64 -19.91
N PHE A 724 15.05 -39.01 -19.26
CA PHE A 724 15.89 -38.06 -18.52
C PHE A 724 16.42 -36.94 -19.43
N ILE A 725 16.90 -37.27 -20.64
CA ILE A 725 17.32 -36.26 -21.62
C ILE A 725 16.14 -35.39 -22.06
N LYS A 726 14.97 -35.97 -22.33
CA LYS A 726 13.75 -35.20 -22.67
C LYS A 726 13.34 -34.23 -21.56
N ALA A 727 13.52 -34.62 -20.29
CA ALA A 727 13.28 -33.71 -19.17
C ALA A 727 14.27 -32.53 -19.17
N LEU A 728 15.56 -32.79 -19.43
CA LEU A 728 16.55 -31.72 -19.56
C LEU A 728 16.29 -30.83 -20.79
N GLU A 729 15.81 -31.40 -21.89
CA GLU A 729 15.36 -30.63 -23.06
C GLU A 729 14.18 -29.73 -22.71
N HIS A 730 13.17 -30.28 -22.05
CA HIS A 730 12.01 -29.53 -21.60
C HIS A 730 12.40 -28.40 -20.63
N SER A 731 13.36 -28.64 -19.72
CA SER A 731 13.91 -27.62 -18.81
C SER A 731 14.39 -26.35 -19.51
N VAL A 732 14.77 -26.42 -20.78
CA VAL A 732 15.23 -25.26 -21.57
C VAL A 732 14.43 -25.05 -22.83
N GLU A 733 13.31 -25.75 -23.04
CA GLU A 733 12.50 -25.69 -24.27
C GLU A 733 11.98 -24.27 -24.53
N GLU A 734 11.43 -23.65 -23.49
CA GLU A 734 10.92 -22.28 -23.56
C GLU A 734 11.86 -21.24 -22.95
N TRP A 735 13.17 -21.52 -22.93
CA TRP A 735 14.15 -20.64 -22.31
C TRP A 735 14.06 -19.21 -22.87
N ARG A 736 13.92 -18.25 -21.97
CA ARG A 736 13.86 -16.80 -22.24
C ARG A 736 14.26 -16.04 -20.98
N ASN A 737 14.95 -14.91 -21.14
CA ASN A 737 15.40 -14.06 -20.02
C ASN A 737 14.38 -12.99 -19.60
N ILE A 738 13.32 -12.83 -20.39
CA ILE A 738 12.12 -12.04 -20.08
C ILE A 738 10.97 -13.01 -19.85
N ASP A 739 10.16 -12.78 -18.80
CA ASP A 739 9.01 -13.65 -18.51
C ASP A 739 9.42 -15.14 -18.40
N SER A 740 10.51 -15.45 -17.69
CA SER A 740 11.08 -16.79 -17.66
C SER A 740 10.13 -17.80 -16.98
N PRO A 741 9.82 -18.93 -17.64
CA PRO A 741 8.92 -19.94 -17.08
C PRO A 741 9.56 -20.67 -15.89
N GLY A 742 8.74 -21.39 -15.12
CA GLY A 742 9.18 -22.11 -13.92
C GLY A 742 10.03 -23.36 -14.19
N GLN A 743 9.95 -23.92 -15.41
CA GLN A 743 10.37 -25.28 -15.74
C GLN A 743 11.88 -25.57 -15.64
N PHE A 744 12.74 -24.57 -15.50
CA PHE A 744 14.20 -24.76 -15.52
C PHE A 744 14.71 -25.56 -14.32
N LEU A 745 15.39 -26.69 -14.52
CA LEU A 745 15.83 -27.59 -13.45
C LEU A 745 17.17 -27.16 -12.84
N GLN A 746 17.17 -26.96 -11.53
CA GLN A 746 18.35 -26.99 -10.68
C GLN A 746 18.62 -28.44 -10.27
N VAL A 747 19.90 -28.82 -10.16
CA VAL A 747 20.28 -30.24 -10.10
C VAL A 747 21.37 -30.54 -9.07
N SER A 748 21.35 -31.76 -8.54
CA SER A 748 22.47 -32.39 -7.84
C SER A 748 22.72 -33.80 -8.37
N GLY A 749 23.99 -34.18 -8.45
CA GLY A 749 24.42 -35.43 -9.10
C GLY A 749 24.27 -35.41 -10.62
N VAL A 750 24.13 -34.24 -11.24
CA VAL A 750 24.03 -34.03 -12.69
C VAL A 750 24.99 -32.93 -13.12
N GLU A 751 25.63 -33.13 -14.28
CA GLU A 751 26.26 -32.06 -15.06
C GLU A 751 25.62 -32.00 -16.44
N VAL A 752 25.18 -30.83 -16.88
CA VAL A 752 24.52 -30.64 -18.18
C VAL A 752 25.06 -29.40 -18.90
N VAL A 753 25.24 -29.53 -20.21
CA VAL A 753 25.60 -28.43 -21.11
C VAL A 753 24.47 -28.23 -22.10
N TYR A 754 23.91 -27.02 -22.11
CA TYR A 754 22.88 -26.59 -23.04
C TYR A 754 23.46 -25.68 -24.13
N ASP A 755 22.95 -25.80 -25.34
CA ASP A 755 23.18 -24.87 -26.44
C ASP A 755 21.86 -24.28 -26.91
N LEU A 756 21.63 -23.01 -26.55
CA LEU A 756 20.36 -22.34 -26.83
C LEU A 756 20.21 -21.91 -28.29
N SER A 757 21.27 -22.00 -29.11
CA SER A 757 21.18 -21.73 -30.55
C SER A 757 20.49 -22.85 -31.32
N GLU A 758 20.40 -24.04 -30.73
CA GLU A 758 19.69 -25.18 -31.30
C GLU A 758 18.18 -25.07 -31.09
N ALA A 759 17.42 -25.78 -31.92
CA ALA A 759 15.98 -25.85 -31.82
C ALA A 759 15.53 -26.44 -30.47
N PRO A 760 14.41 -25.98 -29.89
CA PRO A 760 13.84 -26.63 -28.71
C PRO A 760 13.69 -28.15 -28.91
N GLY A 761 14.09 -28.94 -27.92
CA GLY A 761 14.16 -30.41 -28.03
C GLY A 761 15.50 -30.96 -28.54
N ALA A 762 16.45 -30.10 -28.92
CA ALA A 762 17.82 -30.47 -29.34
C ALA A 762 18.91 -29.61 -28.68
N ARG A 763 18.63 -29.04 -27.50
CA ARG A 763 19.50 -28.10 -26.78
C ARG A 763 20.49 -28.79 -25.84
N VAL A 764 20.28 -30.04 -25.44
CA VAL A 764 21.20 -30.79 -24.57
C VAL A 764 22.40 -31.28 -25.38
N ARG A 765 23.57 -30.67 -25.17
CA ARG A 765 24.83 -31.08 -25.82
C ARG A 765 25.51 -32.23 -25.08
N MET A 766 25.40 -32.24 -23.75
CA MET A 766 26.03 -33.23 -22.89
C MET A 766 25.24 -33.32 -21.59
N ALA A 767 25.01 -34.54 -21.10
CA ALA A 767 24.51 -34.78 -19.76
C ALA A 767 25.29 -35.92 -19.11
N LYS A 768 25.74 -35.69 -17.87
CA LYS A 768 26.41 -36.69 -17.03
C LYS A 768 25.68 -36.79 -15.70
N VAL A 769 25.68 -37.99 -15.11
CA VAL A 769 24.99 -38.28 -13.86
C VAL A 769 25.85 -39.11 -12.92
N MET A 770 25.67 -38.91 -11.62
CA MET A 770 26.44 -39.55 -10.56
C MET A 770 26.05 -41.02 -10.42
N CYS A 771 26.99 -41.91 -10.75
CA CYS A 771 26.85 -43.36 -10.66
C CYS A 771 26.59 -43.84 -9.22
N ALA A 772 25.51 -44.59 -9.02
CA ALA A 772 25.16 -45.25 -7.74
C ALA A 772 26.29 -46.12 -7.19
N GLU A 773 26.87 -46.98 -8.03
CA GLU A 773 27.80 -48.02 -7.61
C GLU A 773 29.25 -47.54 -7.53
N CYS A 774 29.62 -46.59 -8.40
CA CYS A 774 31.01 -46.22 -8.65
C CYS A 774 31.38 -44.80 -8.20
N SER A 775 30.40 -43.99 -7.78
CA SER A 775 30.61 -42.62 -7.25
C SER A 775 31.39 -41.70 -8.21
N ALA A 776 31.22 -41.92 -9.51
CA ALA A 776 31.79 -41.12 -10.59
C ALA A 776 30.68 -40.57 -11.50
N LEU A 777 30.91 -39.40 -12.11
CA LEU A 777 30.03 -38.83 -13.13
C LEU A 777 30.24 -39.55 -14.47
N ASN A 778 29.19 -40.22 -14.96
CA ASN A 778 29.18 -40.92 -16.25
C ASN A 778 28.18 -40.27 -17.20
N GLU A 779 28.41 -40.41 -18.51
CA GLU A 779 27.43 -39.95 -19.51
C GLU A 779 26.09 -40.67 -19.34
N VAL A 780 25.00 -39.94 -19.62
CA VAL A 780 23.66 -40.52 -19.62
C VAL A 780 23.52 -41.50 -20.79
N HIS A 781 23.15 -42.74 -20.48
CA HIS A 781 22.88 -43.78 -21.48
C HIS A 781 21.38 -43.99 -21.62
N GLU A 782 20.86 -43.90 -22.85
CA GLU A 782 19.42 -43.86 -23.15
C GLU A 782 18.61 -45.01 -22.52
N ASN A 783 19.17 -46.22 -22.55
CA ASN A 783 18.50 -47.43 -22.06
C ASN A 783 18.79 -47.74 -20.58
N HIS A 784 19.69 -46.99 -19.94
CA HIS A 784 19.96 -47.16 -18.51
C HIS A 784 18.83 -46.54 -17.70
N THR A 785 18.54 -47.13 -16.54
CA THR A 785 17.48 -46.64 -15.64
C THR A 785 18.07 -45.83 -14.50
N TYR A 786 17.47 -44.67 -14.24
CA TYR A 786 17.90 -43.73 -13.23
C TYR A 786 16.76 -43.51 -12.22
N LYS A 787 17.13 -43.43 -10.94
CA LYS A 787 16.23 -43.01 -9.87
C LYS A 787 16.54 -41.56 -9.52
N VAL A 788 15.52 -40.70 -9.59
CA VAL A 788 15.68 -39.26 -9.43
C VAL A 788 14.73 -38.76 -8.36
N LEU A 789 15.27 -38.02 -7.39
CA LEU A 789 14.47 -37.31 -6.39
C LEU A 789 13.95 -36.00 -6.98
N ILE A 790 12.62 -35.86 -7.02
CA ILE A 790 11.97 -34.66 -7.51
C ILE A 790 10.76 -34.28 -6.62
N PRO A 791 10.35 -33.01 -6.62
CA PRO A 791 9.01 -32.58 -6.26
C PRO A 791 7.88 -33.49 -6.77
N ALA A 792 6.88 -33.81 -5.93
CA ALA A 792 5.65 -34.47 -6.40
C ALA A 792 4.95 -33.65 -7.51
N PHE A 793 4.89 -32.31 -7.36
CA PHE A 793 4.39 -31.41 -8.40
C PHE A 793 4.97 -31.70 -9.79
N LEU A 794 6.30 -31.87 -9.90
CA LEU A 794 6.93 -32.24 -11.16
C LEU A 794 6.54 -33.66 -11.58
N ALA A 795 6.60 -34.63 -10.66
CA ALA A 795 6.24 -36.02 -10.94
C ALA A 795 4.81 -36.17 -11.50
N ASP A 796 3.91 -35.27 -11.10
CA ASP A 796 2.52 -35.19 -11.52
C ASP A 796 2.29 -34.34 -12.78
N GLY A 797 3.35 -33.93 -13.47
CA GLY A 797 3.27 -33.22 -14.76
C GLY A 797 3.31 -31.70 -14.68
N GLY A 798 3.49 -31.13 -13.49
CA GLY A 798 3.58 -29.68 -13.27
C GLY A 798 4.70 -29.03 -14.08
N ASP A 799 4.55 -27.74 -14.40
CA ASP A 799 5.44 -26.96 -15.29
C ASP A 799 5.64 -27.59 -16.69
N GLY A 800 4.68 -28.39 -17.17
CA GLY A 800 4.72 -29.00 -18.51
C GLY A 800 5.39 -30.38 -18.58
N TYR A 801 5.88 -30.90 -17.46
CA TYR A 801 6.56 -32.19 -17.36
C TYR A 801 5.61 -33.42 -17.43
N SER A 802 4.56 -33.37 -18.26
CA SER A 802 3.60 -34.47 -18.48
C SER A 802 4.26 -35.82 -18.81
N ILE A 803 5.50 -35.80 -19.33
CA ILE A 803 6.36 -36.98 -19.52
C ILE A 803 6.59 -37.79 -18.23
N PHE A 804 6.33 -37.24 -17.04
CA PHE A 804 6.52 -37.89 -15.75
C PHE A 804 5.29 -38.61 -15.19
N GLU A 805 4.06 -38.24 -15.60
CA GLU A 805 2.78 -38.66 -14.98
C GLU A 805 2.61 -40.18 -14.87
N ASN A 806 3.15 -40.95 -15.81
CA ASN A 806 2.96 -42.40 -15.86
C ASN A 806 4.22 -43.21 -15.49
N LEU A 807 5.24 -42.56 -14.95
CA LEU A 807 6.49 -43.24 -14.61
C LEU A 807 6.42 -43.95 -13.24
N PRO A 808 7.13 -45.08 -13.08
CA PRO A 808 7.23 -45.76 -11.79
C PRO A 808 7.79 -44.83 -10.72
N ARG A 809 7.09 -44.73 -9.60
CA ARG A 809 7.37 -43.72 -8.59
C ARG A 809 7.18 -44.24 -7.16
N GLU A 810 7.89 -43.62 -6.22
CA GLU A 810 7.70 -43.82 -4.79
C GLU A 810 7.59 -42.46 -4.10
N ILE A 811 6.44 -42.19 -3.45
CA ILE A 811 6.19 -40.96 -2.69
C ILE A 811 6.86 -41.08 -1.32
N LEU A 812 7.56 -40.02 -0.91
CA LEU A 812 8.33 -39.97 0.32
C LEU A 812 7.59 -39.20 1.41
N PRO A 813 7.79 -39.53 2.70
CA PRO A 813 7.08 -38.90 3.81
C PRO A 813 7.68 -37.54 4.24
N TYR A 814 8.43 -36.89 3.37
CA TYR A 814 9.13 -35.62 3.64
C TYR A 814 9.24 -34.77 2.38
N ASN A 815 9.58 -33.50 2.57
CA ASN A 815 9.68 -32.49 1.52
C ASN A 815 11.02 -31.77 1.54
N GLU A 816 11.23 -30.87 0.57
CA GLU A 816 12.46 -30.09 0.38
C GLU A 816 12.77 -29.23 1.60
N LEU A 817 11.76 -28.57 2.18
CA LEU A 817 11.92 -27.75 3.37
C LEU A 817 12.53 -28.57 4.51
N THR A 818 12.02 -29.78 4.76
CA THR A 818 12.56 -30.69 5.77
C THR A 818 14.03 -31.01 5.50
N CYS A 819 14.38 -31.34 4.26
CA CYS A 819 15.75 -31.68 3.88
C CYS A 819 16.72 -30.52 4.10
N VAL A 820 16.33 -29.30 3.69
CA VAL A 820 17.19 -28.12 3.79
C VAL A 820 17.38 -27.67 5.24
N LEU A 821 16.32 -27.71 6.05
CA LEU A 821 16.41 -27.40 7.48
C LEU A 821 17.36 -28.36 8.22
N ASP A 822 17.28 -29.66 7.93
CA ASP A 822 18.21 -30.66 8.48
C ASP A 822 19.65 -30.43 8.02
N TYR A 823 19.84 -30.10 6.73
CA TYR A 823 21.15 -29.81 6.17
C TYR A 823 21.82 -28.60 6.86
N PHE A 824 21.09 -27.49 7.01
CA PHE A 824 21.62 -26.30 7.69
C PHE A 824 21.96 -26.58 9.15
N LYS A 825 21.11 -27.33 9.87
CA LYS A 825 21.38 -27.70 11.28
C LYS A 825 22.66 -28.52 11.44
N LYS A 826 23.03 -29.33 10.43
CA LYS A 826 24.22 -30.20 10.47
C LYS A 826 25.49 -29.55 9.94
N TYR A 827 25.38 -28.70 8.93
CA TYR A 827 26.52 -28.24 8.13
C TYR A 827 26.77 -26.73 8.21
N SER A 828 26.06 -26.01 9.08
CA SER A 828 26.28 -24.58 9.31
C SER A 828 27.68 -24.28 9.91
N PRO A 829 28.38 -23.22 9.46
CA PRO A 829 28.00 -22.32 8.37
C PRO A 829 28.21 -22.96 6.99
N VAL A 830 27.24 -22.83 6.10
CA VAL A 830 27.33 -23.35 4.73
C VAL A 830 28.02 -22.34 3.80
N ASN A 831 28.63 -22.82 2.72
CA ASN A 831 29.25 -21.96 1.69
C ASN A 831 28.96 -22.48 0.27
N PRO A 832 27.69 -22.50 -0.16
CA PRO A 832 27.31 -23.05 -1.46
C PRO A 832 27.81 -22.20 -2.61
N LYS A 833 28.49 -22.84 -3.56
CA LYS A 833 29.02 -22.20 -4.76
C LYS A 833 28.32 -22.75 -6.00
N GLN A 834 28.29 -21.95 -7.06
CA GLN A 834 28.08 -22.50 -8.40
C GLN A 834 29.31 -23.34 -8.74
N SER A 835 29.06 -24.58 -9.14
CA SER A 835 30.10 -25.59 -9.36
C SER A 835 30.24 -25.99 -10.83
N GLY A 836 29.42 -25.40 -11.72
CA GLY A 836 29.41 -25.72 -13.14
C GLY A 836 28.53 -26.93 -13.46
N ARG A 837 27.53 -27.22 -12.63
CA ARG A 837 26.54 -28.29 -12.86
C ARG A 837 25.72 -28.01 -14.11
N ILE A 838 25.49 -26.74 -14.43
CA ILE A 838 24.74 -26.34 -15.61
C ILE A 838 25.54 -25.29 -16.37
N LYS A 839 25.87 -25.58 -17.62
CA LYS A 839 26.54 -24.64 -18.52
C LYS A 839 25.62 -24.30 -19.69
N ILE A 840 25.47 -23.02 -19.99
CA ILE A 840 24.65 -22.53 -21.09
C ILE A 840 25.56 -21.90 -22.14
N LEU A 841 25.41 -22.33 -23.38
CA LEU A 841 26.10 -21.79 -24.55
C LEU A 841 25.14 -20.92 -25.36
N ASN A 842 25.70 -19.91 -26.05
CA ASN A 842 25.00 -19.03 -27.00
C ASN A 842 23.83 -18.20 -26.41
N GLU A 843 23.84 -17.97 -25.10
CA GLU A 843 22.84 -17.16 -24.38
C GLU A 843 22.65 -15.76 -24.99
N ASP A 844 23.75 -15.01 -25.17
CA ASP A 844 23.72 -13.63 -25.65
C ASP A 844 23.04 -13.48 -27.03
N THR A 845 23.21 -14.49 -27.89
CA THR A 845 22.64 -14.49 -29.24
C THR A 845 21.11 -14.61 -29.19
N VAL A 846 20.61 -15.47 -28.30
CA VAL A 846 19.17 -15.68 -28.12
C VAL A 846 18.53 -14.45 -27.47
N ILE A 847 19.16 -13.85 -26.45
CA ILE A 847 18.70 -12.61 -25.81
C ILE A 847 18.58 -11.46 -26.83
N HIS A 848 19.60 -11.30 -27.68
CA HIS A 848 19.60 -10.26 -28.71
C HIS A 848 18.44 -10.43 -29.71
N ASN A 849 18.14 -11.67 -30.11
CA ASN A 849 17.05 -11.96 -31.04
C ASN A 849 15.66 -11.77 -30.41
N LEU A 850 15.45 -12.15 -29.15
CA LEU A 850 14.19 -11.90 -28.43
C LEU A 850 13.90 -10.40 -28.31
N THR A 851 14.89 -9.62 -27.87
CA THR A 851 14.76 -8.16 -27.71
C THR A 851 14.41 -7.49 -29.04
N ARG A 852 15.02 -7.94 -30.15
CA ARG A 852 14.71 -7.41 -31.49
C ARG A 852 13.27 -7.70 -31.91
N THR A 853 12.73 -8.86 -31.56
CA THR A 853 11.38 -9.31 -31.95
C THR A 853 10.30 -8.60 -31.14
N LEU A 854 10.52 -8.40 -29.84
CA LEU A 854 9.52 -7.82 -28.92
C LEU A 854 9.40 -6.30 -29.01
N PHE A 855 10.47 -5.56 -29.33
CA PHE A 855 10.51 -4.10 -29.14
C PHE A 855 10.72 -3.24 -30.40
N ASN A 856 10.95 -3.82 -31.59
CA ASN A 856 11.16 -3.04 -32.83
C ASN A 856 9.95 -3.05 -33.78
N ASN A 857 8.91 -2.29 -33.46
CA ASN A 857 7.85 -1.90 -34.41
C ASN A 857 7.63 -0.37 -34.51
N ASN A 858 8.59 0.46 -34.05
CA ASN A 858 8.51 1.92 -34.18
C ASN A 858 9.77 2.52 -34.82
N ASP A 859 9.68 2.82 -36.12
CA ASP A 859 10.64 3.56 -36.95
C ASP A 859 10.68 5.08 -36.67
N ASN A 860 10.20 5.55 -35.51
CA ASN A 860 10.23 6.98 -35.17
C ASN A 860 10.39 7.22 -33.66
N GLN A 861 11.63 7.20 -33.18
CA GLN A 861 12.06 7.84 -31.93
C GLN A 861 13.45 8.49 -32.17
N PRO A 862 13.70 9.71 -31.66
CA PRO A 862 14.92 10.46 -31.94
C PRO A 862 16.12 9.85 -31.20
N SER A 863 17.22 9.70 -31.95
CA SER A 863 18.59 9.35 -31.54
C SER A 863 18.78 8.33 -30.40
N ARG A 864 19.18 7.12 -30.80
CA ARG A 864 19.99 6.16 -30.03
C ARG A 864 21.03 6.85 -29.14
N SER A 865 20.89 6.79 -27.82
CA SER A 865 22.06 6.92 -26.93
C SER A 865 21.94 6.28 -25.54
N THR A 866 20.76 5.95 -25.02
CA THR A 866 20.67 5.61 -23.57
C THR A 866 20.70 4.11 -23.26
N VAL A 867 20.20 3.23 -24.14
CA VAL A 867 20.06 1.79 -23.81
C VAL A 867 21.35 0.98 -24.08
N VAL A 868 22.19 1.40 -25.04
CA VAL A 868 23.44 0.69 -25.38
C VAL A 868 24.62 1.13 -24.49
N GLN A 869 24.56 2.32 -23.87
CA GLN A 869 25.67 2.84 -23.06
C GLN A 869 25.80 2.19 -21.67
N LEU A 870 24.75 1.54 -21.13
CA LEU A 870 24.86 0.86 -19.83
C LEU A 870 25.64 -0.47 -19.88
N ASN A 871 25.62 -1.19 -21.01
CA ASN A 871 26.36 -2.45 -21.14
C ASN A 871 27.87 -2.26 -21.40
N LEU A 872 28.28 -1.12 -21.97
CA LEU A 872 29.70 -0.80 -22.18
C LEU A 872 30.41 -0.34 -20.90
N CYS A 873 29.68 0.19 -19.92
CA CYS A 873 30.26 0.64 -18.65
C CYS A 873 30.70 -0.54 -17.75
N LEU A 874 30.05 -1.70 -17.90
CA LEU A 874 30.40 -2.94 -17.20
C LEU A 874 31.71 -3.58 -17.72
N LEU A 875 32.09 -3.36 -18.99
CA LEU A 875 33.37 -3.84 -19.52
C LEU A 875 34.59 -3.09 -18.94
N SER A 876 34.44 -1.81 -18.61
CA SER A 876 35.53 -1.00 -18.03
C SER A 876 35.80 -1.30 -16.56
N ILE A 877 34.85 -1.89 -15.83
CA ILE A 877 35.02 -2.23 -14.41
C ILE A 877 35.62 -3.63 -14.24
N SER A 878 35.33 -4.59 -15.14
CA SER A 878 35.94 -5.92 -15.12
C SER A 878 37.42 -5.95 -15.51
N LEU A 879 37.93 -4.93 -16.24
CA LEU A 879 39.36 -4.79 -16.54
C LEU A 879 40.15 -4.06 -15.44
N ALA A 880 39.49 -3.29 -14.57
CA ALA A 880 40.13 -2.60 -13.45
C ALA A 880 40.42 -3.53 -12.25
N PHE A 881 39.60 -4.57 -12.04
CA PHE A 881 39.78 -5.54 -10.96
C PHE A 881 40.90 -6.57 -11.19
N TYR A 882 41.41 -6.70 -12.42
CA TYR A 882 42.59 -7.53 -12.72
C TYR A 882 43.93 -6.81 -12.55
N SER A 883 43.93 -5.50 -12.25
CA SER A 883 45.15 -4.67 -12.23
C SER A 883 45.57 -4.18 -10.83
N PHE A 884 44.90 -4.60 -9.75
CA PHE A 884 45.14 -4.10 -8.38
C PHE A 884 45.65 -5.16 -7.38
N ASN A 885 46.22 -6.27 -7.87
CA ASN A 885 46.82 -7.33 -7.04
C ASN A 885 48.32 -7.58 -7.33
N TYR A 886 49.08 -6.53 -7.63
CA TYR A 886 50.54 -6.55 -7.52
C TYR A 886 51.01 -5.18 -7.00
N ILE A 887 51.88 -5.20 -5.98
CA ILE A 887 52.48 -4.09 -5.22
C ILE A 887 51.85 -3.90 -3.82
N VAL A 888 52.13 -4.83 -2.91
CA VAL A 888 52.79 -4.57 -1.60
C VAL A 888 53.49 -5.87 -1.16
N TYR A 889 54.77 -6.01 -1.50
CA TYR A 889 55.79 -6.73 -0.73
C TYR A 889 57.09 -5.94 -0.91
N ALA A 890 57.30 -4.97 -0.03
CA ALA A 890 58.57 -4.41 0.41
C ALA A 890 58.31 -3.58 1.67
#